data_AF-A0A553FTQ8-F1
#
_entry.id   AF-A0A553FTQ8-F1
#
_cell.length_a   1.000
_cell.length_b   1.000
_cell.length_c   1.000
_cell.angle_alpha   90.00
_cell.angle_beta   90.00
_cell.angle_gamma   90.00
#
_symmetry.space_group_name_H-M   'P 1'
#
loop_
_entity.id
_entity.type
_entity.pdbx_description
1 polymer ?
#
loop_
_entity_poly.entity_id
_entity_poly.type
_entity_poly.pdbx_seq_one_letter_code
_entity_poly.pdbx_strand_id
1 'polypeptide(L)'
;MKRRHWITMGLLGITCCGLAQDNKQLLITSAEHPVKGQLVTRLKWLVNDFDLSKEYHVFRRLSGAKKWDMLTETPVKYKDFQLTPFLANDSKIRHYLNLLQSIHGPMPDLIQFGLMVKVLEENEFAKYLGIAFDDSTAVPGSVYDYKVTELIAKKSGKKKNNDLLQLLSYDSKQAAIPDPPQSIVFEELEKEVEFYWQPEPDRYFGVNLYRAVKGEDTLKINKDIIIPVQSKNAEGFFDYPDVMYADSSLIPGITYHYHLAAIDFFGIESTPSQSFEVTLTDKIPPKPPKLEKLVPYPDGRVEIAWTANEEPDLNGFRLYRFNSLNDSVSHLLTPKPITNPSFQDLLTRSGVYRYQVVAEDLSGNISESPIEMVHLKDKIPPVRVSSFTATLDSVFVTMHWEASPSEDVWGYRVYRSAFGRNENHFSLITDGIIRGQSHTDTLPSHVKSEFTYRVVALDTSMNSSEGAYATLALPDYRAPGTPAIIGIRENMKKYTLTWRARRERDLAQYTVYYRAPEGDWENVGTYKNTEYPIPDEMEQGDFRLTATDESGNESPPSDVISFHRPETRDNIIYKQFDVIPEENGIRLRWSTNNETSMKGHAIYRKAVNGNYERVSELITENNFLDTPKTGNTYSYQLRGYTKSGKIIQSIEKTSHSNY
;
A
#
# COMPACT_ATOMS: atom_id res chain seq x y z
N MET A 1 4.41 -55.63 -4.94
CA MET A 1 4.62 -57.06 -5.23
C MET A 1 5.41 -57.68 -4.08
N LYS A 2 4.84 -58.60 -3.29
CA LYS A 2 5.57 -59.36 -2.26
C LYS A 2 5.57 -60.84 -2.66
N ARG A 3 6.65 -61.31 -3.29
CA ARG A 3 6.91 -62.75 -3.47
C ARG A 3 7.87 -63.23 -2.38
N ARG A 4 7.32 -64.03 -1.47
CA ARG A 4 8.03 -64.80 -0.43
C ARG A 4 9.18 -65.58 -1.07
N HIS A 5 10.41 -65.32 -0.65
CA HIS A 5 11.52 -66.25 -0.81
C HIS A 5 11.77 -66.90 0.56
N TRP A 6 11.43 -68.18 0.67
CA TRP A 6 11.76 -69.00 1.81
C TRP A 6 13.25 -69.35 1.71
N ILE A 7 14.09 -68.57 2.37
CA ILE A 7 15.40 -69.04 2.81
C ILE A 7 15.12 -69.81 4.11
N THR A 8 15.48 -71.09 4.18
CA THR A 8 15.50 -71.81 5.46
C THR A 8 16.48 -71.09 6.38
N MET A 9 15.97 -70.48 7.45
CA MET A 9 16.74 -69.62 8.35
C MET A 9 17.83 -70.40 9.11
N GLY A 10 17.84 -71.74 9.05
CA GLY A 10 18.99 -72.55 9.46
C GLY A 10 20.30 -72.20 8.72
N LEU A 11 20.24 -71.76 7.45
CA LEU A 11 21.40 -71.26 6.70
C LEU A 11 21.87 -69.86 7.19
N LEU A 12 20.97 -69.07 7.80
CA LEU A 12 21.31 -67.74 8.34
C LEU A 12 22.18 -67.84 9.61
N GLY A 13 21.97 -68.86 10.45
CA GLY A 13 22.85 -69.14 11.60
C GLY A 13 24.28 -69.52 11.20
N ILE A 14 24.44 -70.22 10.07
CA ILE A 14 25.75 -70.63 9.52
C ILE A 14 26.46 -69.46 8.82
N THR A 15 25.70 -68.58 8.15
CA THR A 15 26.26 -67.40 7.46
C THR A 15 26.61 -66.25 8.41
N CYS A 16 25.91 -66.09 9.55
CA CYS A 16 26.29 -65.12 10.59
C CYS A 16 27.63 -65.43 11.27
N CYS A 17 28.03 -66.70 11.31
CA CYS A 17 29.26 -67.12 11.99
C CYS A 17 30.44 -67.38 11.03
N GLY A 18 30.30 -67.17 9.72
CA GLY A 18 31.38 -67.42 8.74
C GLY A 18 31.96 -68.84 8.71
N LEU A 19 31.35 -69.80 9.40
CA LEU A 19 31.84 -71.18 9.47
C LEU A 19 31.70 -71.97 8.16
N ALA A 20 31.33 -71.26 7.09
CA ALA A 20 31.29 -71.76 5.73
C ALA A 20 32.67 -71.65 5.06
N GLN A 21 33.68 -72.35 5.61
CA GLN A 21 34.67 -73.06 4.78
C GLN A 21 35.58 -74.04 5.54
N ASP A 22 35.63 -73.99 6.88
CA ASP A 22 36.58 -74.83 7.66
C ASP A 22 35.96 -75.76 8.72
N ASN A 23 34.64 -75.97 8.73
CA ASN A 23 33.97 -77.04 9.51
C ASN A 23 34.23 -77.07 11.03
N LYS A 24 34.80 -76.01 11.62
CA LYS A 24 35.09 -75.95 13.07
C LYS A 24 33.82 -75.72 13.86
N GLN A 25 33.17 -76.82 14.22
CA GLN A 25 32.02 -76.83 15.12
C GLN A 25 32.42 -76.72 16.61
N LEU A 26 33.72 -76.72 16.94
CA LEU A 26 34.25 -76.57 18.29
C LEU A 26 35.03 -75.25 18.42
N LEU A 27 34.60 -74.41 19.35
CA LEU A 27 35.21 -73.13 19.73
C LEU A 27 35.93 -73.30 21.05
N ILE A 28 37.12 -72.70 21.19
CA ILE A 28 37.92 -72.75 22.41
C ILE A 28 38.50 -71.37 22.70
N THR A 29 38.44 -70.95 23.96
CA THR A 29 39.13 -69.75 24.46
C THR A 29 39.68 -70.00 25.87
N SER A 30 40.58 -69.16 26.32
CA SER A 30 40.99 -69.07 27.72
C SER A 30 40.24 -67.92 28.36
N ALA A 31 39.74 -68.14 29.58
CA ALA A 31 39.04 -67.13 30.35
C ALA A 31 39.40 -67.27 31.84
N GLU A 32 39.33 -66.18 32.59
CA GLU A 32 39.46 -66.26 34.05
C GLU A 32 38.22 -66.91 34.66
N HIS A 33 38.43 -67.80 35.64
CA HIS A 33 37.34 -68.42 36.37
C HIS A 33 36.63 -67.36 37.22
N PRO A 34 35.30 -67.18 37.07
CA PRO A 34 34.55 -66.06 37.66
C PRO A 34 34.61 -65.99 39.20
N VAL A 35 34.94 -67.10 39.86
CA VAL A 35 35.00 -67.20 41.33
C VAL A 35 36.41 -67.43 41.87
N LYS A 36 37.37 -67.84 41.03
CA LYS A 36 38.66 -68.38 41.51
C LYS A 36 39.89 -67.63 40.99
N GLY A 37 39.73 -66.71 40.02
CA GLY A 37 40.86 -66.01 39.37
C GLY A 37 41.83 -66.94 38.63
N GLN A 38 41.52 -68.23 38.54
CA GLN A 38 42.32 -69.23 37.85
C GLN A 38 41.93 -69.25 36.37
N LEU A 39 42.90 -69.28 35.47
CA LEU A 39 42.64 -69.43 34.04
C LEU A 39 42.00 -70.81 33.76
N VAL A 40 40.90 -70.81 33.01
CA VAL A 40 40.24 -72.02 32.51
C VAL A 40 40.22 -72.02 30.98
N THR A 41 40.28 -73.20 30.39
CA THR A 41 40.03 -73.36 28.96
C THR A 41 38.54 -73.62 28.76
N ARG A 42 37.83 -72.68 28.15
CA ARG A 42 36.41 -72.78 27.86
C ARG A 42 36.20 -73.34 26.47
N LEU A 43 35.34 -74.34 26.37
CA LEU A 43 34.90 -74.96 25.15
C LEU A 43 33.42 -74.66 24.94
N LYS A 44 33.06 -74.36 23.70
CA LYS A 44 31.67 -74.22 23.24
C LYS A 44 31.57 -74.88 21.88
N TRP A 45 30.55 -75.69 21.64
CA TRP A 45 30.37 -76.31 20.33
C TRP A 45 29.04 -75.91 19.72
N LEU A 46 29.12 -75.56 18.44
CA LEU A 46 27.99 -75.11 17.66
C LEU A 46 27.26 -76.32 17.10
N VAL A 47 25.96 -76.35 17.35
CA VAL A 47 25.06 -77.42 16.92
C VAL A 47 24.19 -76.92 15.77
N ASN A 48 24.02 -77.75 14.74
CA ASN A 48 23.15 -77.42 13.60
C ASN A 48 21.66 -77.51 13.98
N ASP A 49 21.36 -78.23 15.05
CA ASP A 49 20.02 -78.46 15.59
C ASP A 49 20.09 -78.50 17.13
N PHE A 50 19.29 -77.67 17.79
CA PHE A 50 19.15 -77.70 19.25
C PHE A 50 18.29 -78.89 19.70
N ASP A 51 18.86 -80.08 19.69
CA ASP A 51 18.29 -81.28 20.30
C ASP A 51 18.76 -81.43 21.75
N LEU A 52 17.87 -81.07 22.68
CA LEU A 52 18.14 -81.07 24.12
C LEU A 52 18.25 -82.49 24.72
N SER A 53 18.00 -83.54 23.94
CA SER A 53 18.21 -84.93 24.36
C SER A 53 19.64 -85.43 24.15
N LYS A 54 20.46 -84.69 23.39
CA LYS A 54 21.85 -85.03 23.11
C LYS A 54 22.71 -84.91 24.37
N GLU A 55 23.70 -85.79 24.45
CA GLU A 55 24.64 -85.89 25.57
C GLU A 55 26.05 -85.98 25.00
N TYR A 56 27.02 -85.32 25.65
CA TYR A 56 28.37 -85.17 25.09
C TYR A 56 29.46 -85.57 26.10
N HIS A 57 30.51 -86.23 25.60
CA HIS A 57 31.77 -86.38 26.34
C HIS A 57 32.84 -85.45 25.77
N VAL A 58 33.63 -84.84 26.67
CA VAL A 58 34.75 -83.98 26.32
C VAL A 58 36.05 -84.72 26.60
N PHE A 59 36.97 -84.66 25.65
CA PHE A 59 38.29 -85.27 25.76
C PHE A 59 39.36 -84.23 25.48
N ARG A 60 40.52 -84.42 26.11
CA ARG A 60 41.72 -83.61 25.93
C ARG A 60 42.94 -84.51 25.79
N ARG A 61 43.95 -84.03 25.11
CA ARG A 61 45.32 -84.56 25.16
C ARG A 61 46.32 -83.43 24.97
N LEU A 62 47.55 -83.60 25.42
CA LEU A 62 48.65 -82.71 24.99
C LEU A 62 48.77 -82.80 23.46
N SER A 63 48.98 -81.68 22.80
CA SER A 63 49.01 -81.65 21.33
C SER A 63 50.11 -82.59 20.80
N GLY A 64 49.75 -83.44 19.84
CA GLY A 64 50.61 -84.51 19.30
C GLY A 64 50.67 -85.81 20.11
N ALA A 65 50.06 -85.88 21.31
CA ALA A 65 50.00 -87.13 22.07
C ALA A 65 49.03 -88.15 21.44
N LYS A 66 49.27 -89.46 21.67
CA LYS A 66 48.43 -90.54 21.11
C LYS A 66 47.16 -90.83 21.93
N LYS A 67 47.25 -90.71 23.26
CA LYS A 67 46.17 -91.07 24.18
C LYS A 67 45.29 -89.87 24.47
N TRP A 68 43.97 -90.08 24.52
CA TRP A 68 42.98 -89.11 24.95
C TRP A 68 42.61 -89.34 26.42
N ASP A 69 42.57 -88.26 27.19
CA ASP A 69 42.02 -88.23 28.54
C ASP A 69 40.56 -87.73 28.46
N MET A 70 39.65 -88.45 29.10
CA MET A 70 38.25 -88.04 29.21
C MET A 70 38.12 -87.03 30.36
N LEU A 71 37.62 -85.82 30.07
CA LEU A 71 37.44 -84.78 31.06
C LEU A 71 36.08 -84.85 31.78
N THR A 72 35.11 -85.52 31.17
CA THR A 72 33.75 -85.63 31.69
C THR A 72 33.39 -87.08 31.99
N GLU A 73 33.51 -87.51 33.25
CA GLU A 73 33.12 -88.87 33.68
C GLU A 73 31.62 -89.12 33.45
N THR A 74 30.79 -88.11 33.71
CA THR A 74 29.38 -88.06 33.31
C THR A 74 29.22 -87.17 32.07
N PRO A 75 28.40 -87.55 31.08
CA PRO A 75 28.23 -86.74 29.89
C PRO A 75 27.55 -85.41 30.20
N VAL A 76 27.99 -84.35 29.53
CA VAL A 76 27.39 -83.01 29.57
C VAL A 76 26.04 -83.08 28.88
N LYS A 77 25.00 -82.55 29.52
CA LYS A 77 23.61 -82.62 29.05
C LYS A 77 22.81 -81.38 29.44
N TYR A 78 21.67 -81.20 28.79
CA TYR A 78 20.72 -80.13 29.11
C TYR A 78 20.32 -80.15 30.59
N LYS A 79 20.31 -78.96 31.23
CA LYS A 79 19.98 -78.71 32.66
C LYS A 79 20.95 -79.30 33.68
N ASP A 80 22.10 -79.83 33.26
CA ASP A 80 23.12 -80.32 34.20
C ASP A 80 23.82 -79.17 34.94
N PHE A 81 23.97 -78.02 34.25
CA PHE A 81 24.45 -76.78 34.84
C PHE A 81 23.29 -75.97 35.41
N GLN A 82 23.46 -75.44 36.64
CA GLN A 82 22.50 -74.52 37.25
C GLN A 82 22.90 -73.08 36.95
N LEU A 83 22.01 -72.33 36.29
CA LEU A 83 22.20 -70.90 36.03
C LEU A 83 22.31 -70.12 37.35
N THR A 84 23.14 -69.07 37.38
CA THR A 84 23.17 -68.15 38.51
C THR A 84 21.81 -67.45 38.68
N PRO A 85 21.42 -67.06 39.91
CA PRO A 85 20.17 -66.34 40.14
C PRO A 85 20.07 -65.03 39.36
N PHE A 86 21.20 -64.38 39.09
CA PHE A 86 21.26 -63.17 38.26
C PHE A 86 20.81 -63.48 36.83
N LEU A 87 21.46 -64.44 36.16
CA LEU A 87 21.15 -64.78 34.77
C LEU A 87 19.78 -65.45 34.63
N ALA A 88 19.38 -66.29 35.59
CA ALA A 88 18.06 -66.92 35.59
C ALA A 88 16.90 -65.92 35.72
N ASN A 89 17.15 -64.74 36.30
CA ASN A 89 16.16 -63.67 36.43
C ASN A 89 16.21 -62.64 35.29
N ASP A 90 17.21 -62.70 34.41
CA ASP A 90 17.25 -61.87 33.20
C ASP A 90 16.00 -62.11 32.34
N SER A 91 15.41 -61.04 31.83
CA SER A 91 14.13 -61.11 31.11
C SER A 91 14.25 -61.82 29.77
N LYS A 92 15.36 -61.65 29.04
CA LYS A 92 15.64 -62.33 27.77
C LYS A 92 15.91 -63.81 28.01
N ILE A 93 16.70 -64.15 29.04
CA ILE A 93 16.95 -65.55 29.42
C ILE A 93 15.65 -66.25 29.82
N ARG A 94 14.81 -65.63 30.68
CA ARG A 94 13.51 -66.21 31.05
C ARG A 94 12.62 -66.46 29.85
N HIS A 95 12.62 -65.58 28.87
CA HIS A 95 11.89 -65.80 27.62
C HIS A 95 12.34 -67.08 26.92
N TYR A 96 13.65 -67.27 26.72
CA TYR A 96 14.18 -68.49 26.12
C TYR A 96 13.92 -69.74 26.97
N LEU A 97 14.04 -69.66 28.30
CA LEU A 97 13.74 -70.77 29.20
C LEU A 97 12.27 -71.22 29.10
N ASN A 98 11.34 -70.28 29.04
CA ASN A 98 9.92 -70.58 28.84
C ASN A 98 9.67 -71.20 27.46
N LEU A 99 10.33 -70.66 26.43
CA LEU A 99 10.20 -71.15 25.07
C LEU A 99 10.65 -72.62 24.96
N LEU A 100 11.80 -72.96 25.54
CA LEU A 100 12.35 -74.32 25.59
C LEU A 100 11.43 -75.31 26.34
N GLN A 101 10.62 -74.84 27.30
CA GLN A 101 9.63 -75.68 27.98
C GLN A 101 8.37 -75.90 27.15
N SER A 102 8.00 -74.91 26.33
CA SER A 102 6.76 -74.94 25.55
C SER A 102 6.86 -75.69 24.23
N ILE A 103 8.07 -75.91 23.71
CA ILE A 103 8.28 -76.56 22.42
C ILE A 103 8.21 -78.08 22.60
N HIS A 104 7.32 -78.72 21.84
CA HIS A 104 7.18 -80.17 21.76
C HIS A 104 7.34 -80.59 20.31
N GLY A 105 8.54 -81.05 19.92
CA GLY A 105 8.88 -81.40 18.53
C GLY A 105 10.08 -80.62 17.98
N PRO A 106 10.32 -80.65 16.66
CA PRO A 106 11.45 -79.96 16.04
C PRO A 106 11.33 -78.45 16.24
N MET A 107 12.44 -77.83 16.64
CA MET A 107 12.47 -76.41 16.96
C MET A 107 12.42 -75.58 15.67
N PRO A 108 11.56 -74.53 15.59
CA PRO A 108 11.55 -73.62 14.45
C PRO A 108 12.89 -72.91 14.22
N ASP A 109 13.31 -72.73 12.96
CA ASP A 109 14.61 -72.13 12.59
C ASP A 109 14.88 -70.77 13.26
N LEU A 110 13.88 -69.89 13.35
CA LEU A 110 14.02 -68.57 13.98
C LEU A 110 14.36 -68.68 15.47
N ILE A 111 13.81 -69.69 16.14
CA ILE A 111 14.07 -69.94 17.55
C ILE A 111 15.46 -70.54 17.72
N GLN A 112 15.86 -71.46 16.84
CA GLN A 112 17.22 -72.01 16.82
C GLN A 112 18.25 -70.89 16.61
N PHE A 113 17.99 -69.95 15.70
CA PHE A 113 18.85 -68.79 15.47
C PHE A 113 18.96 -67.91 16.71
N GLY A 114 17.84 -67.52 17.33
CA GLY A 114 17.85 -66.72 18.55
C GLY A 114 18.58 -67.40 19.71
N LEU A 115 18.41 -68.71 19.87
CA LEU A 115 19.18 -69.49 20.85
C LEU A 115 20.66 -69.52 20.53
N MET A 116 21.04 -69.67 19.26
CA MET A 116 22.44 -69.66 18.84
C MET A 116 23.11 -68.34 19.22
N VAL A 117 22.49 -67.22 18.85
CA VAL A 117 22.98 -65.88 19.24
C VAL A 117 23.09 -65.78 20.76
N LYS A 118 22.07 -66.22 21.51
CA LYS A 118 22.10 -66.11 22.96
C LYS A 118 23.15 -67.02 23.61
N VAL A 119 23.45 -68.17 23.02
CA VAL A 119 24.52 -69.08 23.43
C VAL A 119 25.89 -68.46 23.21
N LEU A 120 26.08 -67.72 22.11
CA LEU A 120 27.32 -66.98 21.85
C LEU A 120 27.52 -65.86 22.87
N GLU A 121 26.47 -65.09 23.14
CA GLU A 121 26.47 -64.03 24.16
C GLU A 121 26.69 -64.54 25.59
N GLU A 122 26.05 -65.65 25.99
CA GLU A 122 25.92 -66.05 27.39
C GLU A 122 26.50 -67.44 27.66
N ASN A 123 27.71 -67.49 28.22
CA ASN A 123 28.41 -68.74 28.48
C ASN A 123 27.71 -69.66 29.48
N GLU A 124 27.08 -69.12 30.52
CA GLU A 124 26.29 -69.92 31.48
C GLU A 124 25.06 -70.54 30.81
N PHE A 125 24.42 -69.81 29.90
CA PHE A 125 23.30 -70.32 29.13
C PHE A 125 23.73 -71.45 28.18
N ALA A 126 24.90 -71.31 27.53
CA ALA A 126 25.50 -72.39 26.73
C ALA A 126 25.75 -73.66 27.56
N LYS A 127 26.24 -73.52 28.80
CA LYS A 127 26.41 -74.65 29.73
C LYS A 127 25.06 -75.25 30.15
N TYR A 128 24.06 -74.42 30.42
CA TYR A 128 22.70 -74.87 30.74
C TYR A 128 22.09 -75.70 29.60
N LEU A 129 22.35 -75.32 28.34
CA LEU A 129 21.95 -76.08 27.17
C LEU A 129 22.79 -77.34 26.91
N GLY A 130 23.85 -77.57 27.69
CA GLY A 130 24.71 -78.74 27.58
C GLY A 130 25.65 -78.70 26.37
N ILE A 131 25.99 -77.51 25.87
CA ILE A 131 26.84 -77.31 24.68
C ILE A 131 28.12 -76.50 24.96
N ALA A 132 28.51 -76.42 26.23
CA ALA A 132 29.75 -75.80 26.66
C ALA A 132 30.34 -76.52 27.88
N PHE A 133 31.67 -76.41 28.04
CA PHE A 133 32.42 -77.01 29.14
C PHE A 133 33.64 -76.17 29.50
N ASP A 134 33.94 -76.02 30.80
CA ASP A 134 35.16 -75.35 31.26
C ASP A 134 36.16 -76.38 31.80
N ASP A 135 37.28 -76.53 31.10
CA ASP A 135 38.41 -77.32 31.57
C ASP A 135 39.27 -76.49 32.53
N SER A 136 39.01 -76.68 33.83
CA SER A 136 39.77 -76.06 34.91
C SER A 136 41.08 -76.78 35.26
N THR A 137 41.38 -77.88 34.57
CA THR A 137 42.59 -78.68 34.80
C THR A 137 43.68 -78.42 33.76
N ALA A 138 43.41 -77.58 32.76
CA ALA A 138 44.38 -77.19 31.75
C ALA A 138 45.52 -76.40 32.39
N VAL A 139 46.76 -76.78 32.12
CA VAL A 139 47.94 -76.04 32.59
C VAL A 139 48.14 -74.84 31.68
N PRO A 140 48.18 -73.60 32.19
CA PRO A 140 48.45 -72.42 31.36
C PRO A 140 49.79 -72.53 30.62
N GLY A 141 49.84 -72.09 29.36
CA GLY A 141 51.06 -72.21 28.54
C GLY A 141 51.18 -73.48 27.71
N SER A 142 50.30 -74.47 27.94
CA SER A 142 50.33 -75.75 27.24
C SER A 142 49.41 -75.72 26.04
N VAL A 143 49.83 -76.40 24.96
CA VAL A 143 48.99 -76.61 23.78
C VAL A 143 48.27 -77.95 23.92
N TYR A 144 46.95 -77.90 23.98
CA TYR A 144 46.10 -79.08 24.09
C TYR A 144 45.28 -79.26 22.82
N ASP A 145 45.09 -80.52 22.43
CA ASP A 145 44.08 -80.91 21.48
C ASP A 145 42.80 -81.28 22.24
N TYR A 146 41.66 -80.75 21.82
CA TYR A 146 40.35 -81.11 22.36
C TYR A 146 39.48 -81.79 21.31
N LYS A 147 38.60 -82.69 21.77
CA LYS A 147 37.48 -83.19 20.98
C LYS A 147 36.25 -83.36 21.86
N VAL A 148 35.09 -83.20 21.25
CA VAL A 148 33.79 -83.49 21.86
C VAL A 148 33.18 -84.66 21.09
N THR A 149 32.45 -85.54 21.76
CA THR A 149 31.78 -86.67 21.11
C THR A 149 30.34 -86.78 21.59
N GLU A 150 29.40 -86.87 20.66
CA GLU A 150 27.97 -87.09 20.95
C GLU A 150 27.70 -88.57 21.28
N LEU A 151 26.87 -88.82 22.29
CA LEU A 151 26.37 -90.15 22.64
C LEU A 151 25.13 -90.53 21.82
N ILE A 152 25.28 -91.43 20.86
CA ILE A 152 24.18 -91.93 20.02
C ILE A 152 23.62 -93.24 20.59
N ALA A 153 22.30 -93.31 20.72
CA ALA A 153 21.61 -94.54 21.10
C ALA A 153 21.78 -95.63 20.03
N LYS A 154 22.26 -96.82 20.40
CA LYS A 154 22.20 -98.00 19.53
C LYS A 154 20.82 -98.65 19.57
N LYS A 155 20.47 -99.38 18.50
CA LYS A 155 19.30 -100.30 18.47
C LYS A 155 19.24 -101.27 19.65
N SER A 156 20.38 -101.54 20.33
CA SER A 156 20.48 -102.40 21.50
C SER A 156 20.22 -101.69 22.84
N GLY A 157 19.80 -100.43 22.84
CA GLY A 157 19.62 -99.61 24.06
C GLY A 157 20.91 -99.10 24.73
N LYS A 158 22.10 -99.49 24.23
CA LYS A 158 23.40 -98.98 24.71
C LYS A 158 23.82 -97.75 23.90
N LYS A 159 24.24 -96.66 24.55
CA LYS A 159 24.79 -95.49 23.86
C LYS A 159 26.22 -95.76 23.36
N LYS A 160 26.65 -95.15 22.25
CA LYS A 160 28.03 -95.17 21.73
C LYS A 160 28.43 -93.76 21.32
N ASN A 161 29.68 -93.40 21.58
CA ASN A 161 30.27 -92.17 21.07
C ASN A 161 30.27 -92.19 19.54
N ASN A 162 29.68 -91.17 18.94
CA ASN A 162 29.97 -90.73 17.60
C ASN A 162 31.01 -89.62 17.72
N ASP A 163 32.11 -89.70 16.97
CA ASP A 163 33.13 -88.64 16.93
C ASP A 163 32.57 -87.43 16.15
N LEU A 164 31.51 -86.82 16.69
CA LEU A 164 30.98 -85.55 16.26
C LEU A 164 31.69 -84.50 17.09
N LEU A 165 32.76 -83.94 16.52
CA LEU A 165 33.29 -82.57 16.62
C LEU A 165 34.82 -82.55 16.52
N GLN A 166 35.32 -81.70 15.60
CA GLN A 166 36.69 -81.65 15.07
C GLN A 166 37.77 -81.39 16.12
N LEU A 167 38.94 -82.00 15.91
CA LEU A 167 40.17 -81.75 16.65
C LEU A 167 40.56 -80.27 16.56
N LEU A 168 40.65 -79.57 17.70
CA LEU A 168 41.21 -78.22 17.75
C LEU A 168 42.35 -78.16 18.76
N SER A 169 43.52 -77.73 18.28
CA SER A 169 44.69 -77.43 19.10
C SER A 169 44.58 -75.99 19.61
N TYR A 170 44.73 -75.78 20.91
CA TYR A 170 44.60 -74.46 21.54
C TYR A 170 45.67 -74.25 22.62
N ASP A 171 46.25 -73.04 22.65
CA ASP A 171 47.29 -72.61 23.58
C ASP A 171 46.66 -71.89 24.78
N SER A 172 46.73 -72.48 25.97
CA SER A 172 46.08 -71.98 27.20
C SER A 172 46.86 -70.85 27.90
N LYS A 173 47.64 -70.04 27.20
CA LYS A 173 48.56 -69.05 27.81
C LYS A 173 47.88 -67.95 28.62
N GLN A 174 46.84 -67.34 28.06
CA GLN A 174 46.22 -66.16 28.63
C GLN A 174 44.80 -65.99 28.09
N ALA A 175 43.99 -65.19 28.77
CA ALA A 175 42.67 -64.83 28.28
C ALA A 175 42.77 -64.13 26.92
N ALA A 176 42.00 -64.59 25.94
CA ALA A 176 41.95 -63.98 24.62
C ALA A 176 40.90 -62.86 24.65
N ILE A 177 41.34 -61.63 24.45
CA ILE A 177 40.45 -60.50 24.14
C ILE A 177 40.48 -60.35 22.62
N PRO A 178 39.33 -60.30 21.93
CA PRO A 178 39.32 -60.09 20.49
C PRO A 178 39.90 -58.72 20.14
N ASP A 179 40.57 -58.61 19.00
CA ASP A 179 40.92 -57.31 18.44
C ASP A 179 39.64 -56.58 17.97
N PRO A 180 39.59 -55.23 17.98
CA PRO A 180 38.44 -54.48 17.47
C PRO A 180 38.21 -54.69 15.96
N PRO A 181 37.01 -54.34 15.43
CA PRO A 181 36.75 -54.39 14.01
C PRO A 181 37.72 -53.50 13.24
N GLN A 182 38.17 -53.97 12.08
CA GLN A 182 39.06 -53.23 11.19
C GLN A 182 38.30 -52.59 10.02
N SER A 183 38.97 -51.70 9.28
CA SER A 183 38.44 -51.06 8.06
C SER A 183 37.08 -50.39 8.26
N ILE A 184 36.92 -49.69 9.39
CA ILE A 184 35.72 -48.94 9.72
C ILE A 184 35.71 -47.65 8.89
N VAL A 185 34.64 -47.45 8.14
CA VAL A 185 34.36 -46.24 7.36
C VAL A 185 33.00 -45.71 7.78
N PHE A 186 32.80 -44.40 7.67
CA PHE A 186 31.51 -43.77 7.90
C PHE A 186 31.19 -42.75 6.82
N GLU A 187 29.90 -42.53 6.61
CA GLU A 187 29.38 -41.50 5.72
C GLU A 187 28.42 -40.59 6.48
N GLU A 188 28.65 -39.27 6.39
CA GLU A 188 27.78 -38.26 6.99
C GLU A 188 26.66 -37.89 6.02
N LEU A 189 25.43 -38.25 6.38
CA LEU A 189 24.22 -37.87 5.65
C LEU A 189 23.57 -36.63 6.31
N GLU A 190 22.46 -36.15 5.76
CA GLU A 190 21.82 -34.91 6.24
C GLU A 190 21.32 -34.99 7.69
N LYS A 191 20.91 -36.17 8.17
CA LYS A 191 20.31 -36.37 9.51
C LYS A 191 20.87 -37.55 10.29
N GLU A 192 21.80 -38.28 9.70
CA GLU A 192 22.34 -39.48 10.30
C GLU A 192 23.77 -39.70 9.82
N VAL A 193 24.47 -40.59 10.53
CA VAL A 193 25.77 -41.12 10.09
C VAL A 193 25.62 -42.61 9.89
N GLU A 194 26.08 -43.09 8.75
CA GLU A 194 26.09 -44.51 8.40
C GLU A 194 27.48 -45.08 8.61
N PHE A 195 27.54 -46.27 9.21
CA PHE A 195 28.77 -47.01 9.48
C PHE A 195 28.88 -48.25 8.61
N TYR A 196 30.09 -48.43 8.11
CA TYR A 196 30.50 -49.47 7.19
C TYR A 196 31.75 -50.15 7.75
N TRP A 197 31.80 -51.46 7.76
CA TRP A 197 33.03 -52.22 8.03
C TRP A 197 32.95 -53.57 7.34
N GLN A 198 34.11 -54.15 7.02
CA GLN A 198 34.16 -55.51 6.50
C GLN A 198 33.97 -56.48 7.66
N PRO A 199 32.94 -57.36 7.67
CA PRO A 199 32.78 -58.34 8.73
C PRO A 199 33.94 -59.35 8.74
N GLU A 200 34.41 -59.70 9.93
CA GLU A 200 35.51 -60.65 10.14
C GLU A 200 34.97 -61.88 10.89
N PRO A 201 34.18 -62.74 10.23
CA PRO A 201 33.36 -63.71 10.92
C PRO A 201 34.17 -64.86 11.56
N ASP A 202 35.48 -64.97 11.29
CA ASP A 202 36.34 -65.91 12.03
C ASP A 202 36.79 -65.36 13.39
N ARG A 203 36.70 -64.04 13.60
CA ARG A 203 37.18 -63.35 14.81
C ARG A 203 36.06 -63.04 15.79
N TYR A 204 34.89 -62.65 15.28
CA TYR A 204 33.76 -62.22 16.10
C TYR A 204 32.44 -62.51 15.40
N PHE A 205 31.35 -62.57 16.18
CA PHE A 205 30.00 -62.76 15.63
C PHE A 205 29.18 -61.48 15.58
N GLY A 206 29.59 -60.43 16.30
CA GLY A 206 28.90 -59.15 16.28
C GLY A 206 29.72 -57.99 16.80
N VAL A 207 29.12 -56.80 16.74
CA VAL A 207 29.76 -55.53 17.06
C VAL A 207 28.83 -54.66 17.91
N ASN A 208 29.39 -53.93 18.85
CA ASN A 208 28.74 -52.82 19.54
C ASN A 208 29.30 -51.49 19.06
N LEU A 209 28.43 -50.49 18.99
CA LEU A 209 28.77 -49.13 18.67
C LEU A 209 28.58 -48.25 19.89
N TYR A 210 29.55 -47.38 20.12
CA TYR A 210 29.59 -46.47 21.24
C TYR A 210 29.74 -45.05 20.74
N ARG A 211 29.10 -44.11 21.43
CA ARG A 211 29.09 -42.67 21.12
C ARG A 211 29.26 -41.86 22.39
N ALA A 212 30.07 -40.81 22.32
CA ALA A 212 30.24 -39.82 23.39
C ALA A 212 30.18 -38.40 22.80
N VAL A 213 29.63 -37.46 23.56
CA VAL A 213 29.88 -36.03 23.33
C VAL A 213 31.12 -35.65 24.14
N LYS A 214 31.93 -34.71 23.64
CA LYS A 214 33.14 -34.29 24.34
C LYS A 214 32.83 -33.82 25.77
N GLY A 215 33.45 -34.49 26.75
CA GLY A 215 33.25 -34.20 28.18
C GLY A 215 32.06 -34.93 28.82
N GLU A 216 31.34 -35.74 28.06
CA GLU A 216 30.28 -36.63 28.56
C GLU A 216 30.73 -38.09 28.56
N ASP A 217 29.97 -38.92 29.28
CA ASP A 217 30.21 -40.36 29.34
C ASP A 217 29.91 -41.03 27.99
N THR A 218 30.65 -42.10 27.70
CA THR A 218 30.40 -42.91 26.50
C THR A 218 29.16 -43.77 26.69
N LEU A 219 28.26 -43.72 25.71
CA LEU A 219 27.03 -44.49 25.67
C LEU A 219 27.08 -45.54 24.55
N LYS A 220 26.63 -46.76 24.86
CA LYS A 220 26.33 -47.77 23.85
C LYS A 220 25.03 -47.38 23.13
N ILE A 221 25.07 -47.23 21.81
CA ILE A 221 23.91 -46.73 21.03
C ILE A 221 23.09 -47.83 20.37
N ASN A 222 23.68 -49.00 20.12
CA ASN A 222 22.94 -50.16 19.65
C ASN A 222 22.31 -50.90 20.84
N LYS A 223 20.99 -51.13 20.79
CA LYS A 223 20.26 -51.85 21.85
C LYS A 223 20.62 -53.33 21.92
N ASP A 224 20.76 -53.96 20.75
CA ASP A 224 21.15 -55.35 20.58
C ASP A 224 22.45 -55.39 19.75
N ILE A 225 23.26 -56.45 19.92
CA ILE A 225 24.52 -56.60 19.20
C ILE A 225 24.26 -56.58 17.69
N ILE A 226 25.07 -55.83 16.95
CA ILE A 226 24.98 -55.76 15.50
C ILE A 226 25.64 -57.00 14.94
N ILE A 227 24.86 -57.89 14.34
CA ILE A 227 25.34 -59.15 13.76
C ILE A 227 25.31 -58.98 12.24
N PRO A 228 26.47 -58.92 11.56
CA PRO A 228 26.51 -58.87 10.10
C PRO A 228 25.98 -60.18 9.53
N VAL A 229 24.90 -60.10 8.76
CA VAL A 229 24.25 -61.29 8.19
C VAL A 229 24.29 -61.20 6.67
N GLN A 230 24.84 -62.22 6.02
CA GLN A 230 24.81 -62.28 4.56
C GLN A 230 23.39 -62.58 4.06
N SER A 231 22.99 -61.89 3.01
CA SER A 231 21.72 -62.13 2.32
C SER A 231 21.92 -62.18 0.81
N LYS A 232 20.99 -62.79 0.08
CA LYS A 232 21.08 -62.83 -1.38
C LYS A 232 20.82 -61.44 -1.96
N ASN A 233 21.79 -60.90 -2.67
CA ASN A 233 21.64 -59.68 -3.46
C ASN A 233 20.77 -59.93 -4.72
N ALA A 234 20.51 -58.87 -5.49
CA ALA A 234 19.66 -58.92 -6.69
C ALA A 234 20.17 -59.92 -7.76
N GLU A 235 21.46 -60.24 -7.74
CA GLU A 235 22.14 -61.16 -8.66
C GLU A 235 22.19 -62.59 -8.12
N GLY A 236 21.71 -62.82 -6.89
CA GLY A 236 21.63 -64.13 -6.25
C GLY A 236 22.89 -64.53 -5.47
N PHE A 237 23.90 -63.66 -5.37
CA PHE A 237 25.09 -63.86 -4.54
C PHE A 237 24.81 -63.48 -3.10
N PHE A 238 25.43 -64.18 -2.15
CA PHE A 238 25.35 -63.82 -0.74
C PHE A 238 26.35 -62.71 -0.45
N ASP A 239 25.84 -61.58 0.04
CA ASP A 239 26.64 -60.42 0.41
C ASP A 239 26.17 -59.84 1.75
N TYR A 240 27.08 -59.13 2.41
CA TYR A 240 26.75 -58.37 3.61
C TYR A 240 25.94 -57.11 3.26
N PRO A 241 25.18 -56.54 4.20
CA PRO A 241 24.55 -55.25 3.96
C PRO A 241 25.62 -54.18 3.76
N ASP A 242 25.40 -53.27 2.82
CA ASP A 242 26.29 -52.13 2.61
C ASP A 242 26.41 -51.30 3.91
N VAL A 243 25.26 -50.86 4.44
CA VAL A 243 25.16 -50.14 5.72
C VAL A 243 25.02 -51.11 6.88
N MET A 244 25.96 -51.08 7.81
CA MET A 244 25.93 -51.97 8.99
C MET A 244 25.17 -51.35 10.16
N TYR A 245 25.25 -50.03 10.33
CA TYR A 245 24.51 -49.29 11.36
C TYR A 245 24.32 -47.84 10.95
N ALA A 246 23.16 -47.27 11.25
CA ALA A 246 22.88 -45.85 11.05
C ALA A 246 22.48 -45.20 12.38
N ASP A 247 23.16 -44.13 12.75
CA ASP A 247 22.78 -43.30 13.91
C ASP A 247 22.03 -42.06 13.47
N SER A 248 20.71 -42.12 13.56
CA SER A 248 19.76 -41.03 13.24
C SER A 248 19.35 -40.20 14.46
N SER A 249 20.00 -40.40 15.61
CA SER A 249 19.68 -39.70 16.86
C SER A 249 20.58 -38.49 17.12
N LEU A 250 21.22 -37.98 16.06
CA LEU A 250 22.20 -36.92 16.12
C LEU A 250 21.55 -35.54 16.11
N ILE A 251 22.16 -34.61 16.83
CA ILE A 251 21.78 -33.19 16.85
C ILE A 251 22.81 -32.43 16.01
N PRO A 252 22.40 -31.74 14.93
CA PRO A 252 23.31 -30.92 14.14
C PRO A 252 24.07 -29.89 14.99
N GLY A 253 25.34 -29.66 14.65
CA GLY A 253 26.24 -28.75 15.35
C GLY A 253 26.94 -29.34 16.59
N ILE A 254 26.55 -30.54 17.04
CA ILE A 254 27.26 -31.27 18.11
C ILE A 254 28.31 -32.20 17.50
N THR A 255 29.52 -32.18 18.07
CA THR A 255 30.59 -33.12 17.72
C THR A 255 30.48 -34.38 18.57
N TYR A 256 30.37 -35.53 17.89
CA TYR A 256 30.29 -36.85 18.49
C TYR A 256 31.57 -37.64 18.23
N HIS A 257 32.04 -38.34 19.25
CA HIS A 257 33.14 -39.29 19.18
C HIS A 257 32.58 -40.70 19.26
N TYR A 258 32.97 -41.53 18.30
CA TYR A 258 32.48 -42.90 18.23
C TYR A 258 33.63 -43.90 18.25
N HIS A 259 33.33 -45.11 18.69
CA HIS A 259 34.19 -46.28 18.52
C HIS A 259 33.36 -47.55 18.48
N LEU A 260 33.95 -48.60 17.91
CA LEU A 260 33.34 -49.92 17.80
C LEU A 260 34.08 -50.91 18.68
N ALA A 261 33.36 -51.90 19.18
CA ALA A 261 33.96 -53.05 19.86
C ALA A 261 33.36 -54.35 19.32
N ALA A 262 34.23 -55.30 18.98
CA ALA A 262 33.85 -56.62 18.50
C ALA A 262 33.44 -57.52 19.68
N ILE A 263 32.50 -58.44 19.45
CA ILE A 263 32.05 -59.44 20.42
C ILE A 263 32.41 -60.82 19.88
N ASP A 264 33.35 -61.50 20.56
CA ASP A 264 33.78 -62.85 20.19
C ASP A 264 32.69 -63.91 20.45
N PHE A 265 32.94 -65.14 20.03
CA PHE A 265 31.99 -66.26 20.20
C PHE A 265 31.77 -66.72 21.65
N PHE A 266 32.40 -66.07 22.61
CA PHE A 266 32.24 -66.28 24.05
C PHE A 266 31.64 -65.06 24.75
N GLY A 267 31.16 -64.07 24.00
CA GLY A 267 30.54 -62.86 24.55
C GLY A 267 31.55 -61.90 25.18
N ILE A 268 32.84 -62.04 24.88
CA ILE A 268 33.90 -61.14 25.33
C ILE A 268 33.99 -59.99 24.33
N GLU A 269 33.96 -58.77 24.87
CA GLU A 269 34.09 -57.54 24.09
C GLU A 269 35.56 -57.15 23.91
N SER A 270 35.92 -56.67 22.72
CA SER A 270 37.27 -56.18 22.39
C SER A 270 37.60 -54.91 23.14
N THR A 271 38.87 -54.50 23.10
CA THR A 271 39.18 -53.08 23.33
C THR A 271 38.49 -52.21 22.27
N PRO A 272 38.20 -50.92 22.56
CA PRO A 272 37.68 -49.99 21.56
C PRO A 272 38.54 -49.91 20.30
N SER A 273 37.90 -49.74 19.14
CA SER A 273 38.58 -49.31 17.91
C SER A 273 39.20 -47.92 18.07
N GLN A 274 39.97 -47.48 17.08
CA GLN A 274 40.32 -46.07 16.97
C GLN A 274 39.03 -45.22 16.94
N SER A 275 39.03 -44.13 17.69
CA SER A 275 37.90 -43.21 17.73
C SER A 275 37.84 -42.35 16.47
N PHE A 276 36.63 -42.07 16.00
CA PHE A 276 36.37 -41.16 14.90
C PHE A 276 35.40 -40.05 15.34
N GLU A 277 35.58 -38.86 14.76
CA GLU A 277 34.81 -37.66 15.09
C GLU A 277 33.82 -37.37 13.96
N VAL A 278 32.58 -37.09 14.33
CA VAL A 278 31.48 -36.78 13.42
C VAL A 278 30.81 -35.50 13.89
N THR A 279 30.61 -34.54 13.00
CA THR A 279 29.84 -33.31 13.29
C THR A 279 28.87 -33.05 12.15
N LEU A 280 27.59 -33.39 12.35
CA LEU A 280 26.58 -33.08 11.35
C LEU A 280 26.36 -31.58 11.27
N THR A 281 26.48 -31.04 10.06
CA THR A 281 26.04 -29.67 9.76
C THR A 281 24.63 -29.74 9.20
N ASP A 282 23.72 -28.97 9.77
CA ASP A 282 22.39 -28.84 9.21
C ASP A 282 22.43 -28.05 7.89
N LYS A 283 21.89 -28.66 6.85
CA LYS A 283 21.86 -28.16 5.47
C LYS A 283 20.44 -28.01 4.94
N ILE A 284 19.41 -28.20 5.79
CA ILE A 284 18.02 -28.24 5.35
C ILE A 284 17.40 -26.88 5.61
N PRO A 285 17.09 -26.09 4.57
CA PRO A 285 16.46 -24.80 4.77
C PRO A 285 15.06 -24.92 5.41
N PRO A 286 14.60 -23.90 6.14
CA PRO A 286 13.20 -23.78 6.54
C PRO A 286 12.27 -23.84 5.31
N LYS A 287 10.99 -24.11 5.52
CA LYS A 287 10.00 -23.98 4.44
C LYS A 287 9.94 -22.55 3.90
N PRO A 288 9.76 -22.33 2.59
CA PRO A 288 9.56 -20.99 2.04
C PRO A 288 8.36 -20.28 2.68
N PRO A 289 8.51 -19.04 3.18
CA PRO A 289 7.40 -18.26 3.70
C PRO A 289 6.34 -18.02 2.62
N LYS A 290 5.06 -18.02 3.02
CA LYS A 290 3.94 -17.72 2.12
C LYS A 290 3.31 -16.38 2.49
N LEU A 291 3.41 -15.39 1.60
CA LEU A 291 2.75 -14.10 1.81
C LEU A 291 1.22 -14.28 1.80
N GLU A 292 0.56 -13.79 2.84
CA GLU A 292 -0.89 -13.78 2.99
C GLU A 292 -1.48 -12.39 2.74
N LYS A 293 -0.71 -11.34 3.06
CA LYS A 293 -1.14 -9.96 2.95
C LYS A 293 -0.01 -9.10 2.39
N LEU A 294 -0.34 -8.31 1.37
CA LEU A 294 0.51 -7.25 0.85
C LEU A 294 -0.40 -6.07 0.44
N VAL A 295 -0.64 -5.15 1.38
CA VAL A 295 -1.66 -4.10 1.22
C VAL A 295 -1.04 -2.71 1.40
N PRO A 296 -1.12 -1.83 0.37
CA PRO A 296 -0.67 -0.44 0.48
C PRO A 296 -1.79 0.46 1.04
N TYR A 297 -1.40 1.48 1.80
CA TYR A 297 -2.28 2.48 2.39
C TYR A 297 -1.98 3.87 1.83
N PRO A 298 -2.98 4.79 1.82
CA PRO A 298 -2.82 6.14 1.27
C PRO A 298 -1.75 7.01 1.93
N ASP A 299 -1.33 6.68 3.15
CA ASP A 299 -0.33 7.40 3.93
C ASP A 299 1.11 6.88 3.68
N GLY A 300 1.29 6.02 2.68
CA GLY A 300 2.58 5.44 2.33
C GLY A 300 2.92 4.14 3.07
N ARG A 301 2.07 3.69 4.00
CA ARG A 301 2.30 2.40 4.67
C ARG A 301 2.04 1.22 3.73
N VAL A 302 2.85 0.18 3.84
CA VAL A 302 2.60 -1.13 3.23
C VAL A 302 2.61 -2.17 4.34
N GLU A 303 1.48 -2.84 4.54
CA GLU A 303 1.38 -3.96 5.48
C GLU A 303 1.71 -5.26 4.75
N ILE A 304 2.72 -5.97 5.24
CA ILE A 304 3.18 -7.27 4.76
C ILE A 304 2.94 -8.30 5.86
N ALA A 305 2.29 -9.41 5.55
CA ALA A 305 2.13 -10.54 6.46
C ALA A 305 2.24 -11.87 5.72
N TRP A 306 2.77 -12.88 6.40
CA TRP A 306 2.99 -14.22 5.85
C TRP A 306 2.60 -15.30 6.86
N THR A 307 2.43 -16.53 6.39
CA THR A 307 2.25 -17.68 7.29
C THR A 307 3.56 -17.94 8.03
N ALA A 308 3.53 -17.98 9.37
CA ALA A 308 4.68 -18.38 10.18
C ALA A 308 5.01 -19.86 9.95
N ASN A 309 6.30 -20.20 9.93
CA ASN A 309 6.72 -21.58 9.93
C ASN A 309 6.86 -22.12 11.37
N GLU A 310 6.91 -23.44 11.51
CA GLU A 310 6.92 -24.13 12.81
C GLU A 310 8.19 -24.97 13.05
N GLU A 311 9.24 -24.80 12.23
CA GLU A 311 10.49 -25.54 12.45
C GLU A 311 11.15 -25.14 13.79
N PRO A 312 11.57 -26.10 14.63
CA PRO A 312 12.16 -25.82 15.95
C PRO A 312 13.44 -24.99 15.92
N ASP A 313 14.16 -25.01 14.81
CA ASP A 313 15.44 -24.34 14.54
C ASP A 313 15.28 -23.04 13.72
N LEU A 314 14.04 -22.59 13.47
CA LEU A 314 13.79 -21.32 12.80
C LEU A 314 14.35 -20.16 13.63
N ASN A 315 15.29 -19.40 13.06
CA ASN A 315 15.85 -18.19 13.66
C ASN A 315 14.93 -16.97 13.44
N GLY A 316 14.33 -16.88 12.24
CA GLY A 316 13.29 -15.90 11.94
C GLY A 316 13.21 -15.54 10.45
N PHE A 317 12.67 -14.37 10.17
CA PHE A 317 12.41 -13.87 8.81
C PHE A 317 13.17 -12.58 8.52
N ARG A 318 13.65 -12.43 7.29
CA ARG A 318 14.18 -11.17 6.75
C ARG A 318 13.30 -10.66 5.63
N LEU A 319 13.08 -9.35 5.61
CA LEU A 319 12.33 -8.70 4.54
C LEU A 319 13.23 -7.92 3.61
N TYR A 320 12.97 -8.09 2.33
CA TYR A 320 13.65 -7.42 1.24
C TYR A 320 12.65 -6.64 0.40
N ARG A 321 13.04 -5.46 -0.04
CA ARG A 321 12.26 -4.59 -0.92
C ARG A 321 13.03 -4.20 -2.17
N PHE A 322 12.37 -4.24 -3.32
CA PHE A 322 12.83 -3.63 -4.55
C PHE A 322 12.03 -2.35 -4.80
N ASN A 323 12.68 -1.25 -5.19
CA ASN A 323 12.03 0.06 -5.34
C ASN A 323 11.47 0.28 -6.76
N SER A 324 11.63 -0.68 -7.67
CA SER A 324 11.08 -0.64 -9.01
C SER A 324 10.82 -2.03 -9.60
N LEU A 325 10.11 -2.07 -10.74
CA LEU A 325 9.89 -3.27 -11.54
C LEU A 325 11.20 -3.90 -12.05
N ASN A 326 12.18 -3.07 -12.39
CA ASN A 326 13.41 -3.50 -13.07
C ASN A 326 14.62 -3.60 -12.13
N ASP A 327 14.45 -3.24 -10.85
CA ASP A 327 15.52 -3.32 -9.86
C ASP A 327 15.99 -4.77 -9.71
N SER A 328 17.28 -5.03 -9.95
CA SER A 328 17.88 -6.33 -9.67
C SER A 328 18.43 -6.42 -8.25
N VAL A 329 18.53 -5.29 -7.55
CA VAL A 329 19.08 -5.18 -6.20
C VAL A 329 17.96 -4.89 -5.23
N SER A 330 17.87 -5.70 -4.16
CA SER A 330 16.94 -5.49 -3.07
C SER A 330 17.57 -4.70 -1.91
N HIS A 331 16.71 -4.08 -1.12
CA HIS A 331 17.04 -3.41 0.13
C HIS A 331 16.58 -4.27 1.30
N LEU A 332 17.49 -4.59 2.22
CA LEU A 332 17.14 -5.25 3.47
C LEU A 332 16.40 -4.28 4.39
N LEU A 333 15.16 -4.62 4.76
CA LEU A 333 14.32 -3.82 5.65
C LEU A 333 14.53 -4.18 7.13
N THR A 334 14.95 -5.41 7.41
CA THR A 334 15.13 -5.94 8.77
C THR A 334 16.60 -6.31 9.01
N PRO A 335 17.37 -5.52 9.77
CA PRO A 335 18.80 -5.78 10.01
C PRO A 335 19.09 -7.13 10.67
N LYS A 336 18.15 -7.61 11.50
CA LYS A 336 18.18 -8.93 12.14
C LYS A 336 16.90 -9.70 11.77
N PRO A 337 16.92 -11.04 11.80
CA PRO A 337 15.72 -11.84 11.63
C PRO A 337 14.65 -11.46 12.65
N ILE A 338 13.40 -11.33 12.20
CA ILE A 338 12.23 -11.07 13.04
C ILE A 338 11.40 -12.34 13.18
N THR A 339 10.82 -12.58 14.34
CA THR A 339 9.98 -13.77 14.59
C THR A 339 8.50 -13.49 14.35
N ASN A 340 8.08 -12.22 14.42
CA ASN A 340 6.71 -11.82 14.14
C ASN A 340 6.41 -11.97 12.64
N PRO A 341 5.34 -12.70 12.24
CA PRO A 341 5.03 -12.99 10.84
C PRO A 341 4.34 -11.83 10.10
N SER A 342 4.67 -10.60 10.50
CA SER A 342 4.19 -9.37 9.86
C SER A 342 5.19 -8.24 10.02
N PHE A 343 5.15 -7.34 9.05
CA PHE A 343 6.00 -6.15 8.99
C PHE A 343 5.22 -5.00 8.34
N GLN A 344 5.56 -3.78 8.74
CA GLN A 344 5.00 -2.57 8.15
C GLN A 344 6.15 -1.74 7.58
N ASP A 345 6.15 -1.53 6.27
CA ASP A 345 7.06 -0.61 5.61
C ASP A 345 6.41 0.77 5.45
N LEU A 346 7.20 1.84 5.46
CA LEU A 346 6.75 3.21 5.26
C LEU A 346 7.49 3.82 4.07
N LEU A 347 6.74 4.13 3.02
CA LEU A 347 7.26 4.65 1.76
C LEU A 347 6.96 6.15 1.65
N THR A 348 7.92 6.89 1.11
CA THR A 348 7.81 8.34 0.89
C THR A 348 7.47 8.72 -0.55
N ARG A 349 7.54 7.76 -1.49
CA ARG A 349 7.29 7.98 -2.91
C ARG A 349 6.22 7.00 -3.41
N SER A 350 5.36 7.46 -4.29
CA SER A 350 4.45 6.62 -5.05
C SER A 350 5.23 5.75 -6.05
N GLY A 351 4.65 4.62 -6.46
CA GLY A 351 5.30 3.74 -7.44
C GLY A 351 5.03 2.26 -7.23
N VAL A 352 5.78 1.45 -7.97
CA VAL A 352 5.72 -0.01 -7.86
C VAL A 352 6.86 -0.50 -6.97
N TYR A 353 6.51 -1.27 -5.95
CA TYR A 353 7.44 -1.91 -5.03
C TYR A 353 7.25 -3.41 -5.09
N ARG A 354 8.32 -4.15 -4.87
CA ARG A 354 8.27 -5.61 -4.74
C ARG A 354 8.86 -6.04 -3.42
N TYR A 355 8.27 -7.07 -2.80
CA TYR A 355 8.67 -7.57 -1.50
C TYR A 355 8.96 -9.06 -1.57
N GLN A 356 9.96 -9.47 -0.79
CA GLN A 356 10.33 -10.87 -0.60
C GLN A 356 10.60 -11.11 0.89
N VAL A 357 10.09 -12.22 1.41
CA VAL A 357 10.33 -12.67 2.77
C VAL A 357 11.24 -13.89 2.70
N VAL A 358 12.33 -13.87 3.46
CA VAL A 358 13.32 -14.94 3.53
C VAL A 358 13.28 -15.54 4.92
N ALA A 359 13.01 -16.84 5.05
CA ALA A 359 13.20 -17.56 6.31
C ALA A 359 14.66 -17.96 6.46
N GLU A 360 15.18 -17.89 7.68
CA GLU A 360 16.54 -18.26 8.07
C GLU A 360 16.47 -19.14 9.31
N ASP A 361 17.17 -20.28 9.33
CA ASP A 361 17.36 -21.11 10.53
C ASP A 361 18.58 -20.67 11.36
N LEU A 362 18.82 -21.35 12.48
CA LEU A 362 19.97 -21.10 13.35
C LEU A 362 21.32 -21.52 12.74
N SER A 363 21.30 -22.36 11.70
CA SER A 363 22.46 -22.85 10.95
C SER A 363 22.84 -21.94 9.78
N GLY A 364 21.99 -20.98 9.43
CA GLY A 364 22.15 -20.04 8.33
C GLY A 364 21.59 -20.52 6.99
N ASN A 365 20.84 -21.63 6.94
CA ASN A 365 20.14 -22.02 5.72
C ASN A 365 18.93 -21.12 5.49
N ILE A 366 18.66 -20.80 4.22
CA ILE A 366 17.63 -19.84 3.85
C ILE A 366 16.64 -20.41 2.83
N SER A 367 15.40 -19.94 2.91
CA SER A 367 14.40 -20.16 1.88
C SER A 367 13.61 -18.88 1.61
N GLU A 368 13.25 -18.70 0.35
CA GLU A 368 12.71 -17.44 -0.14
C GLU A 368 11.25 -17.60 -0.54
N SER A 369 10.40 -16.63 -0.16
CA SER A 369 9.07 -16.49 -0.75
C SER A 369 9.17 -16.11 -2.23
N PRO A 370 8.10 -16.32 -3.02
CA PRO A 370 7.93 -15.60 -4.27
C PRO A 370 8.02 -14.10 -4.05
N ILE A 371 8.51 -13.38 -5.06
CA ILE A 371 8.52 -11.92 -5.06
C ILE A 371 7.12 -11.43 -5.42
N GLU A 372 6.47 -10.72 -4.51
CA GLU A 372 5.15 -10.15 -4.71
C GLU A 372 5.22 -8.65 -4.94
N MET A 373 4.30 -8.12 -5.73
CA MET A 373 4.29 -6.72 -6.16
C MET A 373 3.14 -5.95 -5.55
N VAL A 374 3.40 -4.69 -5.21
CA VAL A 374 2.39 -3.73 -4.79
C VAL A 374 2.58 -2.40 -5.50
N HIS A 375 1.47 -1.76 -5.87
CA HIS A 375 1.48 -0.42 -6.45
C HIS A 375 0.93 0.58 -5.43
N LEU A 376 1.81 1.47 -4.96
CA LEU A 376 1.44 2.61 -4.12
C LEU A 376 1.03 3.76 -5.04
N LYS A 377 -0.27 4.04 -5.09
CA LYS A 377 -0.83 5.11 -5.93
C LYS A 377 -0.39 6.48 -5.44
N ASP A 378 -0.06 7.37 -6.38
CA ASP A 378 0.11 8.77 -6.05
C ASP A 378 -1.22 9.43 -5.71
N LYS A 379 -1.25 10.15 -4.60
CA LYS A 379 -2.39 10.95 -4.15
C LYS A 379 -1.97 12.36 -3.72
N ILE A 380 -0.71 12.72 -3.87
CA ILE A 380 -0.19 14.02 -3.49
C ILE A 380 -0.33 14.91 -4.73
N PRO A 381 -1.27 15.87 -4.74
CA PRO A 381 -1.43 16.71 -5.92
C PRO A 381 -0.22 17.64 -6.11
N PRO A 382 0.02 18.14 -7.33
CA PRO A 382 1.04 19.13 -7.56
C PRO A 382 0.84 20.37 -6.68
N VAL A 383 1.93 21.06 -6.37
CA VAL A 383 1.87 22.39 -5.77
C VAL A 383 1.20 23.35 -6.75
N ARG A 384 0.35 24.26 -6.25
CA ARG A 384 -0.32 25.27 -7.10
C ARG A 384 0.70 26.10 -7.87
N VAL A 385 0.35 26.49 -9.10
CA VAL A 385 1.19 27.39 -9.89
C VAL A 385 1.29 28.77 -9.25
N SER A 386 2.43 29.43 -9.43
CA SER A 386 2.70 30.79 -8.95
C SER A 386 2.59 31.82 -10.09
N SER A 387 2.56 33.11 -9.73
CA SER A 387 2.57 34.23 -10.68
C SER A 387 1.50 34.15 -11.77
N PHE A 388 0.32 33.59 -11.47
CA PHE A 388 -0.76 33.53 -12.44
C PHE A 388 -1.34 34.93 -12.68
N THR A 389 -1.19 35.40 -13.91
CA THR A 389 -1.68 36.70 -14.38
C THR A 389 -2.52 36.51 -15.64
N ALA A 390 -3.50 37.40 -15.83
CA ALA A 390 -4.29 37.50 -17.04
C ALA A 390 -4.24 38.94 -17.53
N THR A 391 -3.84 39.14 -18.78
CA THR A 391 -3.76 40.45 -19.43
C THR A 391 -4.74 40.49 -20.59
N LEU A 392 -5.46 41.60 -20.70
CA LEU A 392 -6.46 41.80 -21.74
C LEU A 392 -5.90 42.68 -22.86
N ASP A 393 -5.99 42.19 -24.10
CA ASP A 393 -5.76 42.97 -25.32
C ASP A 393 -6.97 42.83 -26.25
N SER A 394 -7.77 43.91 -26.34
CA SER A 394 -9.06 43.93 -27.06
C SER A 394 -10.04 42.85 -26.60
N VAL A 395 -10.11 41.71 -27.30
CA VAL A 395 -10.96 40.55 -26.99
C VAL A 395 -10.16 39.32 -26.57
N PHE A 396 -8.83 39.41 -26.59
CA PHE A 396 -7.92 38.33 -26.25
C PHE A 396 -7.47 38.47 -24.80
N VAL A 397 -7.79 37.47 -23.99
CA VAL A 397 -7.28 37.35 -22.63
C VAL A 397 -6.12 36.38 -22.66
N THR A 398 -4.90 36.91 -22.59
CA THR A 398 -3.69 36.10 -22.49
C THR A 398 -3.35 35.88 -21.02
N MET A 399 -3.27 34.61 -20.65
CA MET A 399 -2.92 34.15 -19.32
C MET A 399 -1.50 33.60 -19.32
N HIS A 400 -0.76 33.89 -18.25
CA HIS A 400 0.58 33.37 -18.00
C HIS A 400 0.72 32.95 -16.54
N TRP A 401 1.48 31.89 -16.29
CA TRP A 401 1.84 31.41 -14.95
C TRP A 401 3.27 30.88 -14.96
N GLU A 402 3.85 30.69 -13.78
CA GLU A 402 5.09 29.94 -13.62
C GLU A 402 4.81 28.45 -13.40
N ALA A 403 5.74 27.60 -13.81
CA ALA A 403 5.60 26.16 -13.65
C ALA A 403 5.47 25.78 -12.16
N SER A 404 4.64 24.76 -11.86
CA SER A 404 4.60 24.19 -10.52
C SER A 404 5.96 23.56 -10.16
N PRO A 405 6.44 23.71 -8.91
CA PRO A 405 7.71 23.13 -8.48
C PRO A 405 7.65 21.61 -8.27
N SER A 406 6.50 20.96 -8.41
CA SER A 406 6.37 19.50 -8.32
C SER A 406 7.12 18.80 -9.46
N GLU A 407 7.80 17.69 -9.15
CA GLU A 407 8.64 16.96 -10.11
C GLU A 407 7.85 16.22 -11.20
N ASP A 408 6.60 15.88 -10.93
CA ASP A 408 5.77 14.94 -11.68
C ASP A 408 4.60 15.61 -12.44
N VAL A 409 4.71 16.92 -12.68
CA VAL A 409 3.69 17.71 -13.39
C VAL A 409 3.51 17.19 -14.82
N TRP A 410 2.31 16.69 -15.12
CA TRP A 410 1.89 16.32 -16.46
C TRP A 410 1.42 17.52 -17.28
N GLY A 411 0.89 18.57 -16.67
CA GLY A 411 0.53 19.80 -17.39
C GLY A 411 -0.54 20.60 -16.68
N TYR A 412 -1.26 21.43 -17.43
CA TYR A 412 -2.19 22.42 -16.88
C TYR A 412 -3.56 22.34 -17.53
N ARG A 413 -4.57 22.76 -16.78
CA ARG A 413 -5.92 23.04 -17.28
C ARG A 413 -6.32 24.45 -16.87
N VAL A 414 -6.92 25.18 -17.79
CA VAL A 414 -7.43 26.52 -17.54
C VAL A 414 -8.95 26.50 -17.63
N TYR A 415 -9.59 27.16 -16.68
CA TYR A 415 -11.02 27.27 -16.55
C TYR A 415 -11.42 28.74 -16.51
N ARG A 416 -12.66 29.04 -16.90
CA ARG A 416 -13.27 30.37 -16.84
C ARG A 416 -14.62 30.32 -16.13
N SER A 417 -14.94 31.34 -15.34
CA SER A 417 -16.26 31.56 -14.75
C SER A 417 -16.70 33.02 -14.91
N ALA A 418 -17.99 33.23 -15.18
CA ALA A 418 -18.66 34.54 -15.12
C ALA A 418 -19.31 34.81 -13.74
N PHE A 419 -19.11 33.91 -12.77
CA PHE A 419 -19.77 33.93 -11.47
C PHE A 419 -18.74 33.89 -10.32
N GLY A 420 -17.67 34.68 -10.47
CA GLY A 420 -16.58 34.77 -9.51
C GLY A 420 -15.84 33.45 -9.30
N ARG A 421 -15.48 33.15 -8.04
CA ARG A 421 -14.72 31.94 -7.66
C ARG A 421 -15.61 30.76 -7.25
N ASN A 422 -16.88 30.73 -7.66
CA ASN A 422 -17.73 29.58 -7.38
C ASN A 422 -17.26 28.37 -8.21
N GLU A 423 -16.74 27.36 -7.53
CA GLU A 423 -16.16 26.14 -8.11
C GLU A 423 -17.10 25.42 -9.08
N ASN A 424 -18.41 25.45 -8.85
CA ASN A 424 -19.40 24.80 -9.71
C ASN A 424 -19.68 25.55 -11.01
N HIS A 425 -19.18 26.78 -11.16
CA HIS A 425 -19.43 27.65 -12.31
C HIS A 425 -18.20 27.85 -13.20
N PHE A 426 -17.16 27.06 -13.01
CA PHE A 426 -15.99 27.04 -13.88
C PHE A 426 -16.20 26.09 -15.05
N SER A 427 -16.03 26.59 -16.27
CA SER A 427 -15.97 25.78 -17.50
C SER A 427 -14.52 25.65 -17.96
N LEU A 428 -14.12 24.44 -18.36
CA LEU A 428 -12.80 24.20 -18.95
C LEU A 428 -12.70 24.91 -20.30
N ILE A 429 -11.63 25.66 -20.53
CA ILE A 429 -11.40 26.40 -21.78
C ILE A 429 -10.19 25.86 -22.59
N THR A 430 -9.34 25.03 -21.99
CA THR A 430 -8.29 24.31 -22.72
C THR A 430 -8.85 23.03 -23.35
N ASP A 431 -8.37 22.67 -24.55
CA ASP A 431 -8.62 21.36 -25.15
C ASP A 431 -7.73 20.30 -24.49
N GLY A 432 -8.20 19.76 -23.36
CA GLY A 432 -7.45 18.80 -22.56
C GLY A 432 -6.34 19.43 -21.72
N ILE A 433 -5.25 18.66 -21.53
CA ILE A 433 -4.10 19.07 -20.71
C ILE A 433 -3.07 19.74 -21.62
N ILE A 434 -2.69 20.96 -21.29
CA ILE A 434 -1.65 21.72 -22.01
C ILE A 434 -0.32 21.66 -21.27
N ARG A 435 0.79 21.64 -22.01
CA ARG A 435 2.16 21.60 -21.43
C ARG A 435 2.78 22.99 -21.26
N GLY A 436 2.33 23.97 -22.04
CA GLY A 436 2.81 25.36 -21.97
C GLY A 436 2.25 26.10 -20.76
N GLN A 437 2.96 27.14 -20.33
CA GLN A 437 2.63 27.99 -19.18
C GLN A 437 1.87 29.26 -19.58
N SER A 438 1.15 29.18 -20.69
CA SER A 438 0.33 30.25 -21.23
C SER A 438 -0.89 29.69 -21.94
N HIS A 439 -1.97 30.45 -21.90
CA HIS A 439 -3.18 30.17 -22.67
C HIS A 439 -3.84 31.49 -23.05
N THR A 440 -4.42 31.57 -24.24
CA THR A 440 -5.20 32.74 -24.66
C THR A 440 -6.65 32.33 -24.86
N ASP A 441 -7.54 33.02 -24.15
CA ASP A 441 -8.99 32.93 -24.32
C ASP A 441 -9.47 34.07 -25.22
N THR A 442 -10.46 33.81 -26.08
CA THR A 442 -11.05 34.83 -26.96
C THR A 442 -12.49 35.07 -26.53
N LEU A 443 -12.77 36.29 -26.07
CA LEU A 443 -14.10 36.70 -25.62
C LEU A 443 -14.90 37.32 -26.77
N PRO A 444 -16.23 37.17 -26.81
CA PRO A 444 -17.05 37.94 -27.75
C PRO A 444 -16.99 39.44 -27.43
N SER A 445 -16.86 40.28 -28.45
CA SER A 445 -16.69 41.75 -28.34
C SER A 445 -17.86 42.52 -27.70
N HIS A 446 -18.94 41.84 -27.32
CA HIS A 446 -20.13 42.43 -26.71
C HIS A 446 -20.34 42.01 -25.25
N VAL A 447 -19.45 41.18 -24.69
CA VAL A 447 -19.56 40.76 -23.29
C VAL A 447 -18.98 41.85 -22.39
N LYS A 448 -19.75 42.27 -21.39
CA LYS A 448 -19.32 43.26 -20.37
C LYS A 448 -19.07 42.64 -18.99
N SER A 449 -19.22 41.32 -18.87
CA SER A 449 -19.10 40.61 -17.59
C SER A 449 -17.65 40.52 -17.12
N GLU A 450 -17.47 40.59 -15.80
CA GLU A 450 -16.23 40.18 -15.15
C GLU A 450 -16.05 38.66 -15.30
N PHE A 451 -14.86 38.24 -15.68
CA PHE A 451 -14.47 36.85 -15.78
C PHE A 451 -13.38 36.53 -14.77
N THR A 452 -13.55 35.41 -14.07
CA THR A 452 -12.51 34.80 -13.25
C THR A 452 -11.94 33.59 -13.98
N TYR A 453 -10.64 33.60 -14.18
CA TYR A 453 -9.89 32.47 -14.70
C TYR A 453 -9.27 31.68 -13.55
N ARG A 454 -9.20 30.37 -13.73
CA ARG A 454 -8.54 29.45 -12.80
C ARG A 454 -7.62 28.53 -13.57
N VAL A 455 -6.36 28.43 -13.14
CA VAL A 455 -5.43 27.42 -13.64
C VAL A 455 -5.09 26.42 -12.54
N VAL A 456 -5.01 25.15 -12.91
CA VAL A 456 -4.56 24.05 -12.05
C VAL A 456 -3.45 23.28 -12.76
N ALA A 457 -2.48 22.80 -11.99
CA ALA A 457 -1.51 21.81 -12.46
C ALA A 457 -2.06 20.40 -12.21
N LEU A 458 -1.78 19.47 -13.11
CA LEU A 458 -2.08 18.06 -12.97
C LEU A 458 -0.77 17.26 -12.97
N ASP A 459 -0.66 16.26 -12.10
CA ASP A 459 0.44 15.30 -12.13
C ASP A 459 0.19 14.14 -13.11
N THR A 460 1.16 13.24 -13.20
CA THR A 460 1.08 12.01 -14.02
C THR A 460 0.02 11.01 -13.56
N SER A 461 -0.45 11.12 -12.31
CA SER A 461 -1.52 10.32 -11.71
C SER A 461 -2.89 11.02 -11.74
N MET A 462 -2.99 12.15 -12.45
CA MET A 462 -4.18 12.98 -12.63
C MET A 462 -4.70 13.66 -11.34
N ASN A 463 -3.90 13.79 -10.29
CA ASN A 463 -4.25 14.66 -9.16
C ASN A 463 -4.13 16.13 -9.56
N SER A 464 -5.06 16.96 -9.10
CA SER A 464 -5.12 18.39 -9.44
C SER A 464 -4.62 19.24 -8.28
N SER A 465 -3.74 20.19 -8.57
CA SER A 465 -3.35 21.22 -7.60
C SER A 465 -4.54 22.07 -7.17
N GLU A 466 -4.35 22.80 -6.07
CA GLU A 466 -5.15 23.98 -5.76
C GLU A 466 -5.14 25.00 -6.92
N GLY A 467 -6.23 25.75 -7.07
CA GLY A 467 -6.38 26.74 -8.13
C GLY A 467 -5.55 28.01 -7.93
N ALA A 468 -4.96 28.52 -9.01
CA ALA A 468 -4.53 29.91 -9.10
C ALA A 468 -5.56 30.72 -9.88
N TYR A 469 -5.88 31.93 -9.40
CA TYR A 469 -7.00 32.72 -9.93
C TYR A 469 -6.54 34.10 -10.39
N ALA A 470 -7.10 34.56 -11.50
CA ALA A 470 -6.94 35.92 -12.02
C ALA A 470 -8.30 36.40 -12.51
N THR A 471 -8.63 37.66 -12.25
CA THR A 471 -9.95 38.23 -12.57
C THR A 471 -9.76 39.50 -13.39
N LEU A 472 -10.56 39.65 -14.44
CA LEU A 472 -10.59 40.85 -15.28
C LEU A 472 -11.99 41.07 -15.87
N ALA A 473 -12.27 42.30 -16.31
CA ALA A 473 -13.47 42.65 -17.06
C ALA A 473 -13.08 43.27 -18.41
N LEU A 474 -13.91 43.07 -19.43
CA LEU A 474 -13.77 43.80 -20.69
C LEU A 474 -14.17 45.27 -20.46
N PRO A 475 -13.33 46.25 -20.87
CA PRO A 475 -13.68 47.66 -20.79
C PRO A 475 -14.85 47.97 -21.72
N ASP A 476 -15.78 48.77 -21.23
CA ASP A 476 -16.92 49.23 -22.01
C ASP A 476 -16.55 50.48 -22.81
N TYR A 477 -16.58 50.36 -24.14
CA TYR A 477 -16.29 51.46 -25.07
C TYR A 477 -17.54 51.95 -25.82
N ARG A 478 -18.74 51.48 -25.45
CA ARG A 478 -19.98 51.84 -26.15
C ARG A 478 -20.68 52.96 -25.41
N ALA A 479 -20.58 54.17 -25.94
CA ALA A 479 -21.38 55.30 -25.49
C ALA A 479 -22.90 54.99 -25.52
N PRO A 480 -23.68 55.57 -24.59
CA PRO A 480 -25.12 55.50 -24.65
C PRO A 480 -25.69 55.99 -25.96
N GLY A 481 -26.91 55.58 -26.29
CA GLY A 481 -27.61 56.15 -27.44
C GLY A 481 -27.94 57.63 -27.23
N THR A 482 -27.91 58.43 -28.31
CA THR A 482 -28.29 59.86 -28.33
C THR A 482 -29.64 60.16 -27.68
N PRO A 483 -29.73 60.94 -26.61
CA PRO A 483 -31.00 61.23 -25.95
C PRO A 483 -31.97 62.03 -26.83
N ALA A 484 -33.27 61.91 -26.58
CA ALA A 484 -34.32 62.54 -27.39
C ALA A 484 -35.15 63.53 -26.56
N ILE A 485 -35.08 64.80 -26.93
CA ILE A 485 -35.90 65.87 -26.34
C ILE A 485 -37.37 65.63 -26.70
N ILE A 486 -38.25 65.68 -25.70
CA ILE A 486 -39.71 65.63 -25.89
C ILE A 486 -40.22 67.04 -26.21
N GLY A 487 -39.73 68.03 -25.47
CA GLY A 487 -40.11 69.42 -25.64
C GLY A 487 -39.99 70.21 -24.34
N ILE A 488 -40.37 71.49 -24.43
CA ILE A 488 -40.46 72.40 -23.29
C ILE A 488 -41.93 72.51 -22.89
N ARG A 489 -42.23 72.24 -21.62
CA ARG A 489 -43.58 72.35 -21.06
C ARG A 489 -43.70 73.64 -20.28
N GLU A 490 -44.84 74.31 -20.41
CA GLU A 490 -45.20 75.47 -19.60
C GLU A 490 -46.22 75.07 -18.52
N ASN A 491 -46.00 75.52 -17.29
CA ASN A 491 -46.99 75.48 -16.21
C ASN A 491 -46.90 76.75 -15.36
N MET A 492 -47.98 77.54 -15.28
CA MET A 492 -48.02 78.80 -14.51
C MET A 492 -46.80 79.71 -14.76
N LYS A 493 -46.43 79.92 -16.03
CA LYS A 493 -45.25 80.70 -16.48
C LYS A 493 -43.88 80.14 -16.08
N LYS A 494 -43.79 78.91 -15.58
CA LYS A 494 -42.53 78.17 -15.43
C LYS A 494 -42.34 77.21 -16.59
N TYR A 495 -41.13 77.14 -17.11
CA TYR A 495 -40.79 76.31 -18.26
C TYR A 495 -39.86 75.17 -17.84
N THR A 496 -40.15 73.96 -18.32
CA THR A 496 -39.35 72.76 -18.03
C THR A 496 -39.02 72.04 -19.33
N LEU A 497 -37.73 71.89 -19.62
CA LEU A 497 -37.24 71.04 -20.70
C LEU A 497 -37.39 69.57 -20.26
N THR A 498 -37.97 68.74 -21.12
CA THR A 498 -38.19 67.32 -20.85
C THR A 498 -37.65 66.45 -21.99
N TRP A 499 -37.11 65.28 -21.65
CA TRP A 499 -36.59 64.31 -22.63
C TRP A 499 -37.02 62.88 -22.28
N ARG A 500 -36.85 61.94 -23.21
CA ARG A 500 -37.17 60.52 -22.98
C ARG A 500 -36.07 59.83 -22.16
N ALA A 501 -36.47 59.07 -21.14
CA ALA A 501 -35.55 58.20 -20.41
C ALA A 501 -34.98 57.11 -21.33
N ARG A 502 -33.65 56.99 -21.38
CA ARG A 502 -32.95 55.79 -21.85
C ARG A 502 -33.12 54.67 -20.82
N ARG A 503 -33.14 53.43 -21.33
CA ARG A 503 -33.32 52.19 -20.55
C ARG A 503 -32.04 51.34 -20.50
N GLU A 504 -30.92 51.95 -20.87
CA GLU A 504 -29.61 51.32 -20.77
C GLU A 504 -29.27 51.14 -19.30
N ARG A 505 -28.84 49.93 -18.92
CA ARG A 505 -28.69 49.54 -17.51
C ARG A 505 -27.55 50.31 -16.83
N ASP A 506 -26.55 50.67 -17.61
CA ASP A 506 -25.32 51.38 -17.27
C ASP A 506 -25.42 52.90 -17.53
N LEU A 507 -26.60 53.45 -17.83
CA LEU A 507 -26.75 54.91 -17.95
C LEU A 507 -26.48 55.58 -16.59
N ALA A 508 -25.46 56.44 -16.52
CA ALA A 508 -25.14 57.18 -15.32
C ALA A 508 -25.96 58.48 -15.20
N GLN A 509 -25.96 59.33 -16.25
CA GLN A 509 -26.56 60.66 -16.22
C GLN A 509 -26.75 61.28 -17.62
N TYR A 510 -27.51 62.36 -17.69
CA TYR A 510 -27.63 63.26 -18.85
C TYR A 510 -26.89 64.58 -18.57
N THR A 511 -26.27 65.17 -19.58
CA THR A 511 -25.70 66.51 -19.50
C THR A 511 -26.52 67.46 -20.36
N VAL A 512 -27.06 68.53 -19.77
CA VAL A 512 -27.83 69.53 -20.50
C VAL A 512 -26.91 70.68 -20.89
N TYR A 513 -26.96 71.04 -22.16
CA TYR A 513 -26.22 72.17 -22.71
C TYR A 513 -27.20 73.26 -23.15
N TYR A 514 -26.84 74.52 -22.88
CA TYR A 514 -27.57 75.71 -23.30
C TYR A 514 -26.66 76.61 -24.13
N ARG A 515 -27.26 77.30 -25.10
CA ARG A 515 -26.59 78.30 -25.93
C ARG A 515 -27.48 79.53 -26.08
N ALA A 516 -27.00 80.68 -25.61
CA ALA A 516 -27.64 81.97 -25.87
C ALA A 516 -27.56 82.35 -27.37
N PRO A 517 -28.41 83.25 -27.90
CA PRO A 517 -28.50 83.55 -29.35
C PRO A 517 -27.19 83.89 -30.06
N GLU A 518 -26.20 84.44 -29.35
CA GLU A 518 -24.86 84.78 -29.86
C GLU A 518 -23.73 84.18 -29.00
N GLY A 519 -24.04 83.14 -28.20
CA GLY A 519 -23.09 82.48 -27.30
C GLY A 519 -22.60 81.12 -27.81
N ASP A 520 -21.66 80.53 -27.08
CA ASP A 520 -21.25 79.13 -27.24
C ASP A 520 -22.11 78.17 -26.41
N TRP A 521 -21.97 76.87 -26.66
CA TRP A 521 -22.64 75.84 -25.86
C TRP A 521 -21.98 75.72 -24.49
N GLU A 522 -22.76 75.89 -23.43
CA GLU A 522 -22.32 75.75 -22.04
C GLU A 522 -23.03 74.58 -21.38
N ASN A 523 -22.31 73.84 -20.53
CA ASN A 523 -22.91 72.81 -19.68
C ASN A 523 -23.64 73.48 -18.51
N VAL A 524 -24.97 73.35 -18.48
CA VAL A 524 -25.84 73.94 -17.44
C VAL A 524 -26.25 72.93 -16.37
N GLY A 525 -25.66 71.73 -16.40
CA GLY A 525 -25.74 70.74 -15.34
C GLY A 525 -25.90 69.31 -15.85
N THR A 526 -25.72 68.38 -14.91
CA THR A 526 -25.90 66.95 -15.12
C THR A 526 -27.07 66.42 -14.29
N TYR A 527 -27.91 65.57 -14.89
CA TYR A 527 -29.21 65.18 -14.37
C TYR A 527 -29.43 63.68 -14.51
N LYS A 528 -29.93 63.02 -13.45
CA LYS A 528 -30.37 61.61 -13.52
C LYS A 528 -31.85 61.48 -13.88
N ASN A 529 -32.64 62.49 -13.53
CA ASN A 529 -34.03 62.64 -13.96
C ASN A 529 -34.11 63.13 -15.41
N THR A 530 -35.33 63.13 -15.96
CA THR A 530 -35.57 63.46 -17.37
C THR A 530 -36.16 64.85 -17.59
N GLU A 531 -35.80 65.78 -16.71
CA GLU A 531 -36.30 67.14 -16.74
C GLU A 531 -35.27 68.15 -16.23
N TYR A 532 -35.27 69.31 -16.87
CA TYR A 532 -34.48 70.47 -16.48
C TYR A 532 -35.43 71.68 -16.35
N PRO A 533 -35.59 72.25 -15.14
CA PRO A 533 -36.34 73.49 -14.97
C PRO A 533 -35.53 74.64 -15.57
N ILE A 534 -36.11 75.33 -16.56
CA ILE A 534 -35.46 76.47 -17.22
C ILE A 534 -35.53 77.67 -16.27
N PRO A 535 -34.38 78.25 -15.86
CA PRO A 535 -34.33 79.41 -14.97
C PRO A 535 -35.05 80.64 -15.55
N ASP A 536 -35.51 81.54 -14.66
CA ASP A 536 -36.32 82.69 -15.07
C ASP A 536 -35.52 83.76 -15.83
N GLU A 537 -34.20 83.79 -15.64
CA GLU A 537 -33.26 84.66 -16.35
C GLU A 537 -33.01 84.26 -17.81
N MET A 538 -33.38 83.04 -18.22
CA MET A 538 -33.26 82.59 -19.61
C MET A 538 -34.48 83.06 -20.41
N GLU A 539 -34.31 84.06 -21.27
CA GLU A 539 -35.39 84.61 -22.10
C GLU A 539 -35.45 83.96 -23.50
N GLN A 540 -34.28 83.64 -24.05
CA GLN A 540 -34.13 83.07 -25.39
C GLN A 540 -32.86 82.22 -25.47
N GLY A 541 -32.90 81.09 -26.19
CA GLY A 541 -31.71 80.32 -26.54
C GLY A 541 -32.04 78.89 -26.95
N ASP A 542 -31.00 78.09 -27.15
CA ASP A 542 -31.08 76.72 -27.63
C ASP A 542 -30.65 75.72 -26.56
N PHE A 543 -31.30 74.57 -26.52
CA PHE A 543 -30.92 73.45 -25.65
C PHE A 543 -30.59 72.19 -26.46
N ARG A 544 -29.60 71.43 -25.98
CA ARG A 544 -29.33 70.05 -26.40
C ARG A 544 -28.86 69.24 -25.20
N LEU A 545 -28.85 67.91 -25.28
CA LEU A 545 -28.29 67.07 -24.23
C LEU A 545 -27.48 65.88 -24.76
N THR A 546 -26.56 65.39 -23.93
CA THR A 546 -25.86 64.11 -24.13
C THR A 546 -26.21 63.17 -22.97
N ALA A 547 -25.90 61.88 -23.14
CA ALA A 547 -26.01 60.85 -22.12
C ALA A 547 -24.64 60.23 -21.87
N THR A 548 -24.30 59.97 -20.61
CA THR A 548 -23.03 59.36 -20.19
C THR A 548 -23.32 58.07 -19.42
N ASP A 549 -22.60 57.00 -19.73
CA ASP A 549 -22.67 55.73 -18.98
C ASP A 549 -21.78 55.75 -17.72
N GLU A 550 -21.87 54.69 -16.90
CA GLU A 550 -21.04 54.49 -15.70
C GLU A 550 -19.55 54.29 -16.02
N SER A 551 -19.21 53.97 -17.27
CA SER A 551 -17.84 53.81 -17.77
C SER A 551 -17.25 55.12 -18.32
N GLY A 552 -18.03 56.20 -18.34
CA GLY A 552 -17.62 57.53 -18.78
C GLY A 552 -17.74 57.79 -20.29
N ASN A 553 -18.34 56.89 -21.07
CA ASN A 553 -18.56 57.12 -22.49
C ASN A 553 -19.74 58.08 -22.71
N GLU A 554 -19.55 59.11 -23.54
CA GLU A 554 -20.57 60.13 -23.82
C GLU A 554 -21.22 59.92 -25.21
N SER A 555 -22.54 60.01 -25.27
CA SER A 555 -23.32 59.90 -26.51
C SER A 555 -23.10 61.09 -27.45
N PRO A 556 -23.39 60.97 -28.75
CA PRO A 556 -23.61 62.15 -29.59
C PRO A 556 -24.72 63.05 -29.00
N PRO A 557 -24.68 64.37 -29.21
CA PRO A 557 -25.69 65.30 -28.70
C PRO A 557 -27.06 65.06 -29.36
N SER A 558 -28.13 65.34 -28.61
CA SER A 558 -29.50 65.36 -29.12
C SER A 558 -29.69 66.41 -30.20
N ASP A 559 -30.83 66.33 -30.88
CA ASP A 559 -31.35 67.46 -31.65
C ASP A 559 -31.50 68.69 -30.76
N VAL A 560 -31.39 69.87 -31.38
CA VAL A 560 -31.50 71.17 -30.71
C VAL A 560 -32.95 71.58 -30.60
N ILE A 561 -33.36 72.11 -29.45
CA ILE A 561 -34.66 72.78 -29.27
C ILE A 561 -34.44 74.25 -28.89
N SER A 562 -35.12 75.14 -29.61
CA SER A 562 -35.08 76.57 -29.31
C SER A 562 -36.19 76.95 -28.32
N PHE A 563 -35.84 77.80 -27.37
CA PHE A 563 -36.71 78.35 -26.34
C PHE A 563 -36.81 79.87 -26.49
N HIS A 564 -38.04 80.39 -26.41
CA HIS A 564 -38.32 81.83 -26.39
C HIS A 564 -39.50 82.07 -25.44
N ARG A 565 -39.35 82.98 -24.48
CA ARG A 565 -40.42 83.33 -23.54
C ARG A 565 -41.46 84.25 -24.24
N PRO A 566 -42.78 83.95 -24.21
CA PRO A 566 -43.80 84.75 -24.92
C PRO A 566 -44.07 86.13 -24.27
N GLU A 567 -44.21 87.18 -25.08
CA GLU A 567 -44.66 88.51 -24.65
C GLU A 567 -46.20 88.58 -24.45
N THR A 568 -46.67 89.10 -23.32
CA THR A 568 -48.12 89.32 -23.06
C THR A 568 -48.69 90.53 -23.82
N ARG A 569 -49.73 90.33 -24.65
CA ARG A 569 -50.44 91.39 -25.39
C ARG A 569 -51.66 91.92 -24.63
N ASP A 570 -51.65 93.20 -24.25
CA ASP A 570 -52.81 93.90 -23.67
C ASP A 570 -53.74 94.50 -24.76
N ASN A 571 -55.03 94.12 -24.77
CA ASN A 571 -56.06 94.69 -25.65
C ASN A 571 -56.88 95.76 -24.91
N ILE A 572 -56.42 97.01 -24.93
CA ILE A 572 -57.05 98.13 -24.19
C ILE A 572 -57.88 99.02 -25.12
N ILE A 573 -59.11 99.36 -24.71
CA ILE A 573 -60.06 100.22 -25.44
C ILE A 573 -60.73 101.23 -24.50
N TYR A 574 -61.20 102.35 -25.05
CA TYR A 574 -62.12 103.26 -24.34
C TYR A 574 -63.53 102.63 -24.27
N LYS A 575 -64.04 102.45 -23.06
CA LYS A 575 -65.42 101.99 -22.81
C LYS A 575 -66.43 103.13 -22.94
N GLN A 576 -66.05 104.33 -22.51
CA GLN A 576 -66.92 105.50 -22.51
C GLN A 576 -66.10 106.76 -22.80
N PHE A 577 -66.71 107.70 -23.52
CA PHE A 577 -66.17 109.03 -23.75
C PHE A 577 -67.34 110.00 -23.94
N ASP A 578 -67.49 110.99 -23.08
CA ASP A 578 -68.57 111.99 -23.10
C ASP A 578 -68.01 113.40 -23.14
N VAL A 579 -68.73 114.28 -23.85
CA VAL A 579 -68.38 115.69 -24.05
C VAL A 579 -69.64 116.51 -23.76
N ILE A 580 -69.63 117.26 -22.66
CA ILE A 580 -70.80 117.85 -22.03
C ILE A 580 -70.60 119.36 -21.91
N PRO A 581 -71.43 120.21 -22.54
CA PRO A 581 -71.35 121.66 -22.35
C PRO A 581 -71.83 122.05 -20.94
N GLU A 582 -71.10 122.96 -20.27
CA GLU A 582 -71.39 123.49 -18.94
C GLU A 582 -71.20 125.02 -18.91
N GLU A 583 -71.69 125.71 -17.86
CA GLU A 583 -71.66 127.20 -17.72
C GLU A 583 -70.27 127.85 -17.82
N ASN A 584 -69.18 127.09 -17.70
CA ASN A 584 -67.82 127.63 -17.72
C ASN A 584 -66.91 126.85 -18.67
N GLY A 585 -67.44 126.12 -19.66
CA GLY A 585 -66.62 125.30 -20.56
C GLY A 585 -67.34 124.09 -21.15
N ILE A 586 -66.56 123.18 -21.74
CA ILE A 586 -67.00 121.86 -22.19
C ILE A 586 -66.25 120.81 -21.37
N ARG A 587 -66.96 119.99 -20.61
CA ARG A 587 -66.39 118.92 -19.80
C ARG A 587 -66.31 117.61 -20.57
N LEU A 588 -65.15 117.00 -20.57
CA LEU A 588 -64.88 115.68 -21.13
C LEU A 588 -64.69 114.65 -20.01
N ARG A 589 -65.30 113.47 -20.15
CA ARG A 589 -65.17 112.33 -19.21
C ARG A 589 -65.02 111.01 -19.96
N TRP A 590 -64.20 110.08 -19.46
CA TRP A 590 -64.01 108.78 -20.11
C TRP A 590 -63.70 107.63 -19.15
N SER A 591 -63.67 106.41 -19.68
CA SER A 591 -63.14 105.22 -19.00
C SER A 591 -62.60 104.21 -20.03
N THR A 592 -61.70 103.33 -19.60
CA THR A 592 -61.10 102.24 -20.37
C THR A 592 -61.45 100.88 -19.79
N ASN A 593 -61.20 99.81 -20.53
CA ASN A 593 -61.37 98.44 -20.02
C ASN A 593 -60.26 97.99 -19.06
N ASN A 594 -59.15 98.73 -18.96
CA ASN A 594 -58.05 98.45 -18.06
C ASN A 594 -57.27 99.73 -17.71
N GLU A 595 -57.71 100.42 -16.64
CA GLU A 595 -57.11 101.69 -16.20
C GLU A 595 -55.69 101.52 -15.65
N THR A 596 -55.36 100.38 -15.02
CA THR A 596 -54.04 100.18 -14.38
C THR A 596 -52.90 100.03 -15.38
N SER A 597 -53.23 99.64 -16.62
CA SER A 597 -52.30 99.58 -17.74
C SER A 597 -52.13 100.92 -18.48
N MET A 598 -52.89 101.97 -18.12
CA MET A 598 -52.77 103.31 -18.71
C MET A 598 -51.65 104.12 -18.03
N LYS A 599 -50.87 104.84 -18.85
CA LYS A 599 -49.90 105.86 -18.40
C LYS A 599 -50.56 107.25 -18.31
N GLY A 600 -51.57 107.51 -19.14
CA GLY A 600 -52.36 108.74 -19.13
C GLY A 600 -53.02 109.03 -20.48
N HIS A 601 -53.74 110.15 -20.55
CA HIS A 601 -54.60 110.55 -21.67
C HIS A 601 -54.30 111.99 -22.10
N ALA A 602 -54.28 112.24 -23.41
CA ALA A 602 -54.16 113.58 -23.98
C ALA A 602 -55.41 113.92 -24.77
N ILE A 603 -55.96 115.11 -24.54
CA ILE A 603 -57.19 115.61 -25.15
C ILE A 603 -56.82 116.49 -26.36
N TYR A 604 -57.49 116.24 -27.47
CA TYR A 604 -57.36 117.00 -28.71
C TYR A 604 -58.71 117.62 -29.06
N ARG A 605 -58.67 118.87 -29.53
CA ARG A 605 -59.82 119.66 -29.99
C ARG A 605 -59.60 120.09 -31.44
N LYS A 606 -60.66 120.17 -32.25
CA LYS A 606 -60.66 120.90 -33.53
C LYS A 606 -61.94 121.71 -33.70
N ALA A 607 -61.87 122.84 -34.41
CA ALA A 607 -63.06 123.51 -34.95
C ALA A 607 -63.64 122.68 -36.13
N VAL A 608 -64.90 122.91 -36.52
CA VAL A 608 -65.64 122.11 -37.53
C VAL A 608 -64.82 121.81 -38.80
N ASN A 609 -64.01 122.76 -39.28
CA ASN A 609 -63.15 122.62 -40.47
C ASN A 609 -61.64 122.82 -40.15
N GLY A 610 -61.21 122.57 -38.92
CA GLY A 610 -59.83 122.73 -38.46
C GLY A 610 -59.09 121.42 -38.24
N ASN A 611 -57.78 121.52 -37.98
CA ASN A 611 -56.96 120.39 -37.53
C ASN A 611 -57.08 120.21 -36.01
N TYR A 612 -56.82 118.98 -35.55
CA TYR A 612 -56.74 118.68 -34.12
C TYR A 612 -55.52 119.37 -33.48
N GLU A 613 -55.79 120.25 -32.54
CA GLU A 613 -54.81 120.81 -31.61
C GLU A 613 -54.93 120.11 -30.26
N ARG A 614 -53.78 119.89 -29.61
CA ARG A 614 -53.75 119.31 -28.27
C ARG A 614 -54.11 120.39 -27.25
N VAL A 615 -55.12 120.14 -26.43
CA VAL A 615 -55.63 121.11 -25.44
C VAL A 615 -55.30 120.73 -24.00
N SER A 616 -54.71 119.55 -23.76
CA SER A 616 -54.26 119.11 -22.44
C SER A 616 -52.83 118.58 -22.46
N GLU A 617 -52.16 118.60 -21.31
CA GLU A 617 -51.02 117.71 -21.06
C GLU A 617 -51.46 116.24 -20.96
N LEU A 618 -50.53 115.33 -20.66
CA LEU A 618 -50.86 113.92 -20.47
C LEU A 618 -51.41 113.78 -19.05
N ILE A 619 -52.72 113.64 -18.91
CA ILE A 619 -53.37 113.59 -17.62
C ILE A 619 -53.72 112.15 -17.24
N THR A 620 -53.59 111.82 -15.97
CA THR A 620 -53.96 110.50 -15.42
C THR A 620 -55.41 110.46 -14.94
N GLU A 621 -56.01 111.62 -14.74
CA GLU A 621 -57.43 111.75 -14.41
C GLU A 621 -58.30 111.50 -15.65
N ASN A 622 -59.49 110.95 -15.42
CA ASN A 622 -60.43 110.58 -16.49
C ASN A 622 -61.50 111.66 -16.75
N ASN A 623 -61.16 112.91 -16.44
CA ASN A 623 -62.02 114.08 -16.61
C ASN A 623 -61.17 115.31 -16.98
N PHE A 624 -61.66 116.15 -17.89
CA PHE A 624 -61.00 117.39 -18.31
C PHE A 624 -62.03 118.47 -18.62
N LEU A 625 -61.77 119.74 -18.27
CA LEU A 625 -62.63 120.87 -18.63
C LEU A 625 -61.90 121.76 -19.63
N ASP A 626 -62.43 121.89 -20.83
CA ASP A 626 -61.91 122.78 -21.85
C ASP A 626 -62.71 124.09 -21.91
N THR A 627 -62.04 125.21 -22.17
CA THR A 627 -62.64 126.57 -22.22
C THR A 627 -62.41 127.24 -23.59
N PRO A 628 -62.96 126.69 -24.69
CA PRO A 628 -62.81 127.29 -26.01
C PRO A 628 -63.55 128.63 -26.18
N LYS A 629 -63.40 129.31 -27.33
CA LYS A 629 -64.18 130.53 -27.63
C LYS A 629 -65.67 130.22 -27.79
N THR A 630 -66.52 130.93 -27.04
CA THR A 630 -68.00 130.86 -27.10
C THR A 630 -68.55 131.11 -28.51
N GLY A 631 -69.66 130.45 -28.85
CA GLY A 631 -70.38 130.58 -30.12
C GLY A 631 -69.91 129.63 -31.24
N ASN A 632 -68.97 128.72 -30.95
CA ASN A 632 -68.40 127.78 -31.93
C ASN A 632 -68.66 126.31 -31.55
N THR A 633 -68.72 125.43 -32.55
CA THR A 633 -68.75 123.97 -32.37
C THR A 633 -67.35 123.38 -32.47
N TYR A 634 -67.01 122.52 -31.51
CA TYR A 634 -65.72 121.84 -31.45
C TYR A 634 -65.90 120.32 -31.42
N SER A 635 -64.96 119.61 -32.05
CA SER A 635 -64.86 118.15 -31.98
C SER A 635 -63.68 117.75 -31.10
N TYR A 636 -63.86 116.71 -30.30
CA TYR A 636 -62.88 116.23 -29.35
C TYR A 636 -62.52 114.76 -29.58
N GLN A 637 -61.25 114.44 -29.33
CA GLN A 637 -60.72 113.08 -29.34
C GLN A 637 -59.71 112.90 -28.20
N LEU A 638 -59.73 111.73 -27.56
CA LEU A 638 -58.74 111.31 -26.59
C LEU A 638 -57.68 110.43 -27.25
N ARG A 639 -56.43 110.63 -26.86
CA ARG A 639 -55.33 109.70 -27.13
C ARG A 639 -54.77 109.18 -25.82
N GLY A 640 -54.95 107.89 -25.56
CA GLY A 640 -54.48 107.20 -24.37
C GLY A 640 -53.15 106.51 -24.64
N TYR A 641 -52.21 106.59 -23.70
CA TYR A 641 -50.89 105.98 -23.79
C TYR A 641 -50.80 104.88 -22.74
N THR A 642 -50.44 103.66 -23.14
CA THR A 642 -50.31 102.51 -22.22
C THR A 642 -48.90 102.46 -21.61
N LYS A 643 -48.73 101.75 -20.48
CA LYS A 643 -47.41 101.47 -19.89
C LYS A 643 -46.52 100.63 -20.83
N SER A 644 -47.12 99.85 -21.73
CA SER A 644 -46.45 99.10 -22.80
C SER A 644 -46.08 99.95 -24.02
N GLY A 645 -46.32 101.27 -24.00
CA GLY A 645 -45.91 102.19 -25.07
C GLY A 645 -46.87 102.28 -26.26
N LYS A 646 -48.04 101.64 -26.21
CA LYS A 646 -49.06 101.71 -27.28
C LYS A 646 -49.94 102.94 -27.12
N ILE A 647 -50.40 103.50 -28.25
CA ILE A 647 -51.36 104.60 -28.29
C ILE A 647 -52.73 104.04 -28.69
N ILE A 648 -53.76 104.36 -27.91
CA ILE A 648 -55.17 104.06 -28.21
C ILE A 648 -55.93 105.39 -28.41
N GLN A 649 -56.98 105.38 -29.22
CA GLN A 649 -57.75 106.58 -29.56
C GLN A 649 -59.23 106.37 -29.26
N SER A 650 -59.90 107.42 -28.77
CA SER A 650 -61.36 107.41 -28.65
C SER A 650 -62.01 107.70 -29.99
N ILE A 651 -63.32 107.45 -30.06
CA ILE A 651 -64.18 108.05 -31.08
C ILE A 651 -64.19 109.58 -30.94
N GLU A 652 -64.51 110.27 -32.02
CA GLU A 652 -64.72 111.72 -32.05
C GLU A 652 -66.11 112.08 -31.50
N LYS A 653 -66.19 113.10 -30.63
CA LYS A 653 -67.46 113.66 -30.16
C LYS A 653 -67.47 115.19 -30.28
N THR A 654 -68.59 115.74 -30.74
CA THR A 654 -68.75 117.18 -30.96
C THR A 654 -69.62 117.83 -29.89
N SER A 655 -69.29 119.06 -29.49
CA SER A 655 -70.12 119.89 -28.61
C SER A 655 -70.03 121.37 -28.99
N HIS A 656 -71.12 122.10 -28.77
CA HIS A 656 -71.24 123.52 -29.08
C HIS A 656 -71.02 124.36 -27.81
N SER A 657 -70.19 125.40 -27.93
CA SER A 657 -69.79 126.27 -26.81
C SER A 657 -70.83 127.36 -26.57
N ASN A 658 -71.80 127.10 -25.68
CA ASN A 658 -72.98 127.93 -25.43
C ASN A 658 -72.97 128.70 -24.09
N TYR A 659 -71.84 128.74 -23.40
CA TYR A 659 -71.72 129.36 -22.08
C TYR A 659 -71.33 130.83 -22.12
#